data_AF-A0A1K0H4R4-F1
#
_entry.id   AF-A0A1K0H4R4-F1
#
_cell.length_a   1.000
_cell.length_b   1.000
_cell.length_c   1.000
_cell.angle_alpha   90.00
_cell.angle_beta   90.00
_cell.angle_gamma   90.00
#
_symmetry.space_group_name_H-M   'P 1'
#
loop_
_entity.id
_entity.type
_entity.pdbx_description
1 polymer ?
#
loop_
_entity_poly.entity_id
_entity_poly.type
_entity_poly.pdbx_seq_one_letter_code
_entity_poly.pdbx_strand_id
1 'polypeptide(L)'
;MSGIDFTQILRGLASSALSAMTEPALLWSAPITLLILLVPTARNLAVEAVCQVYVTFVHRPFRLAPIVYLFSGEERPLPASNSLWSSLLAATTLRWRVLRKGGLRHEKKINWDDPDAVKDGDMIEAWDQIAEWDQQCLHPSKLERLRRVGDPIADNALDRVDSPSSTRSTDILRNIYDQACTDASSRTEPDACKTFWKAVDRRPPPGAGALGLDWYRARYGAQAASSLELWPQHPSTKQTEPSSTVPIWLPSNDDSIDAQNSSEELEAEAQVIRRGQDVFYRYAGPMLTVLLHFSLAGGFASPRITEVLKQTAYLVPTAAASRAKGTKPSTASLLPTVKDLQQMFHVDKARADRTWSRLLETTQFVLDVVENADSLRPPSANMPAPTSSATSANVDNAALSPPERGGEGWQSAVRVRLLHTNVRRRVLKLAEKRRNDNSNTSENVYDVEKNGVPINQQDMLGTLCAFSTAPLAMLQRIGATPTAQERKDFIGLWRHVGFYMGLEPALLRRAFGDPYAADRTLWCTILHLFNKVEILGDQQGDMKGAVGPRMQGPTIPVLIACANRPPFHTPLSAHVVISRRLLGKSLADALALPAPSAKREVLTDIAFLGMCIPIRFGSIYPRLRWERRKLELSRPLLRRLIVFSFGNKRTKFEMPSHASKSSAETTSLQGEKVNVETQSSSHLDVPEDKEHNMYLVRQWKWLMREMVAVVALSATSVAAIVVSAYVYVPLH
;
A
#
# COMPACT_ATOMS: atom_id res chain seq x y z
N MET A 1 -38.97 -17.05 56.68
CA MET A 1 -37.97 -16.08 56.18
C MET A 1 -38.51 -15.56 54.86
N SER A 2 -38.99 -14.32 54.87
CA SER A 2 -39.73 -13.67 53.79
C SER A 2 -38.83 -13.41 52.58
N GLY A 3 -39.35 -13.74 51.39
CA GLY A 3 -38.68 -13.53 50.10
C GLY A 3 -38.41 -12.05 49.83
N ILE A 4 -37.18 -11.76 49.42
CA ILE A 4 -36.76 -10.44 48.95
C ILE A 4 -37.30 -10.28 47.53
N ASP A 5 -38.27 -9.39 47.36
CA ASP A 5 -38.83 -9.05 46.06
C ASP A 5 -37.88 -8.09 45.32
N PHE A 6 -37.04 -8.66 44.46
CA PHE A 6 -36.05 -7.94 43.65
C PHE A 6 -36.68 -6.84 42.79
N THR A 7 -37.97 -6.96 42.44
CA THR A 7 -38.68 -5.94 41.67
C THR A 7 -38.99 -4.68 42.49
N GLN A 8 -39.22 -4.83 43.80
CA GLN A 8 -39.35 -3.70 44.73
C GLN A 8 -38.03 -2.97 44.93
N ILE A 9 -36.91 -3.70 45.01
CA ILE A 9 -35.57 -3.10 45.13
C ILE A 9 -35.19 -2.34 43.87
N LEU A 10 -35.47 -2.89 42.68
CA LEU A 10 -35.20 -2.22 41.41
C LEU A 10 -36.09 -0.99 41.19
N ARG A 11 -37.37 -1.04 41.60
CA ARG A 11 -38.25 0.15 41.60
C ARG A 11 -37.79 1.21 42.59
N GLY A 12 -37.34 0.81 43.78
CA GLY A 12 -36.78 1.71 44.78
C GLY A 12 -35.49 2.38 44.30
N LEU A 13 -34.58 1.63 43.67
CA LEU A 13 -33.35 2.19 43.08
C LEU A 13 -33.65 3.11 41.89
N ALA A 14 -34.62 2.76 41.04
CA ALA A 14 -35.05 3.59 39.93
C ALA A 14 -35.75 4.88 40.40
N SER A 15 -36.61 4.82 41.43
CA SER A 15 -37.26 6.01 41.99
C SER A 15 -36.28 6.91 42.72
N SER A 16 -35.29 6.32 43.42
CA SER A 16 -34.21 7.06 44.10
C SER A 16 -33.28 7.75 43.11
N ALA A 17 -32.99 7.09 41.98
CA ALA A 17 -32.23 7.69 40.88
C ALA A 17 -33.02 8.80 40.18
N LEU A 18 -34.33 8.62 39.97
CA LEU A 18 -35.20 9.65 39.38
C LEU A 18 -35.37 10.87 40.29
N SER A 19 -35.53 10.67 41.60
CA SER A 19 -35.67 11.76 42.58
C SER A 19 -34.36 12.49 42.88
N ALA A 20 -33.20 11.83 42.73
CA ALA A 20 -31.89 12.46 42.82
C ALA A 20 -31.56 13.33 41.58
N MET A 21 -32.27 13.15 40.47
CA MET A 21 -32.06 13.91 39.22
C MET A 21 -32.92 15.18 39.11
N THR A 22 -33.82 15.45 40.06
CA THR A 22 -34.73 16.59 40.00
C THR A 22 -34.38 17.64 41.06
N GLU A 23 -33.54 18.60 40.66
CA GLU A 23 -33.53 20.04 40.98
C GLU A 23 -32.12 20.66 40.89
N PRO A 24 -31.06 20.17 41.57
CA PRO A 24 -29.74 20.79 41.46
C PRO A 24 -29.05 20.54 40.10
N ALA A 25 -29.31 19.41 39.43
CA ALA A 25 -28.68 19.11 38.13
C ALA A 25 -29.18 20.01 36.98
N LEU A 26 -30.44 20.44 37.02
CA LEU A 26 -31.04 21.34 36.04
C LEU A 26 -30.64 22.81 36.27
N LEU A 27 -30.53 23.24 37.54
CA LEU A 27 -30.13 24.61 37.92
C LEU A 27 -28.71 24.97 37.45
N TRP A 28 -27.79 23.99 37.43
CA TRP A 28 -26.43 24.20 36.92
C TRP A 28 -26.30 23.99 35.41
N SER A 29 -27.26 23.31 34.76
CA SER A 29 -27.17 23.02 33.32
C SER A 29 -27.19 24.27 32.43
N ALA A 30 -28.06 25.24 32.74
CA ALA A 30 -28.17 26.50 32.02
C ALA A 30 -26.92 27.39 32.14
N PRO A 31 -26.37 27.69 33.34
CA PRO A 31 -25.15 28.48 33.47
C PRO A 31 -23.91 27.75 32.92
N ILE A 32 -23.82 26.41 33.05
CA ILE A 32 -22.73 25.64 32.43
C ILE A 32 -22.82 25.70 30.89
N THR A 33 -24.03 25.57 30.33
CA THR A 33 -24.24 25.69 28.88
C THR A 33 -23.91 27.09 28.39
N LEU A 34 -24.34 28.13 29.10
CA LEU A 34 -24.03 29.52 28.79
C LEU A 34 -22.52 29.78 28.88
N LEU A 35 -21.83 29.25 29.90
CA LEU A 35 -20.38 29.33 30.07
C LEU A 35 -19.64 28.63 28.92
N ILE A 36 -20.08 27.44 28.50
CA ILE A 36 -19.52 26.72 27.36
C ILE A 36 -19.75 27.47 26.04
N LEU A 37 -20.90 28.12 25.87
CA LEU A 37 -21.20 28.87 24.64
C LEU A 37 -20.41 30.18 24.56
N LEU A 38 -20.37 30.95 25.66
CA LEU A 38 -19.84 32.31 25.71
C LEU A 38 -18.34 32.38 26.01
N VAL A 39 -17.76 31.39 26.71
CA VAL A 39 -16.35 31.40 27.14
C VAL A 39 -15.53 30.39 26.33
N PRO A 40 -14.62 30.84 25.41
CA PRO A 40 -13.86 29.94 24.55
C PRO A 40 -12.97 28.93 25.30
N THR A 41 -12.40 29.32 26.44
CA THR A 41 -11.55 28.45 27.26
C THR A 41 -12.37 27.34 27.92
N ALA A 42 -13.54 27.67 28.50
CA ALA A 42 -14.48 26.71 29.05
C ALA A 42 -14.98 25.73 27.97
N ARG A 43 -15.30 26.25 26.77
CA ARG A 43 -15.66 25.42 25.61
C ARG A 43 -14.56 24.44 25.23
N ASN A 44 -13.32 24.90 25.15
CA ASN A 44 -12.18 24.06 24.79
C ASN A 44 -11.95 22.95 25.82
N LEU A 45 -12.04 23.29 27.11
CA LEU A 45 -11.87 22.32 28.21
C LEU A 45 -13.01 21.29 28.22
N ALA A 46 -14.25 21.71 28.00
CA ALA A 46 -15.39 20.80 27.87
C ALA A 46 -15.24 19.85 26.67
N VAL A 47 -14.86 20.38 25.50
CA VAL A 47 -14.58 19.55 24.31
C VAL A 47 -13.45 18.57 24.58
N GLU A 48 -12.37 19.01 25.21
CA GLU A 48 -11.24 18.14 25.55
C GLU A 48 -11.65 17.03 26.52
N ALA A 49 -12.41 17.33 27.56
CA ALA A 49 -12.95 16.34 28.48
C ALA A 49 -13.84 15.31 27.77
N VAL A 50 -14.76 15.76 26.90
CA VAL A 50 -15.62 14.86 26.09
C VAL A 50 -14.77 13.98 25.17
N CYS A 51 -13.76 14.54 24.50
CA CYS A 51 -12.84 13.77 23.67
C CYS A 51 -12.06 12.74 24.49
N GLN A 52 -11.58 13.09 25.68
CA GLN A 52 -10.87 12.15 26.57
C GLN A 52 -11.78 11.01 27.02
N VAL A 53 -13.03 11.32 27.39
CA VAL A 53 -14.04 10.30 27.73
C VAL A 53 -14.29 9.39 26.53
N TYR A 54 -14.52 9.95 25.34
CA TYR A 54 -14.72 9.16 24.12
C TYR A 54 -13.52 8.26 23.82
N VAL A 55 -12.29 8.78 23.88
CA VAL A 55 -11.10 7.97 23.57
C VAL A 55 -10.88 6.88 24.62
N THR A 56 -11.15 7.17 25.88
CA THR A 56 -10.97 6.23 27.00
C THR A 56 -12.01 5.11 27.01
N PHE A 57 -13.26 5.40 26.66
CA PHE A 57 -14.37 4.45 26.81
C PHE A 57 -14.89 3.89 25.48
N VAL A 58 -14.80 4.64 24.37
CA VAL A 58 -15.39 4.27 23.08
C VAL A 58 -14.32 3.85 22.08
N HIS A 59 -13.31 4.69 21.83
CA HIS A 59 -12.33 4.44 20.76
C HIS A 59 -11.25 3.42 21.14
N ARG A 60 -10.69 3.50 22.37
CA ARG A 60 -9.61 2.64 22.92
C ARG A 60 -8.60 2.14 21.87
N PRO A 61 -7.88 3.03 21.16
CA PRO A 61 -7.17 2.67 19.93
C PRO A 61 -6.05 1.64 20.13
N PHE A 62 -5.48 1.53 21.34
CA PHE A 62 -4.31 0.70 21.59
C PHE A 62 -4.23 0.04 22.98
N ARG A 63 -5.26 0.16 23.85
CA ARG A 63 -5.10 -0.23 25.27
C ARG A 63 -5.52 -1.65 25.63
N LEU A 64 -6.14 -2.45 24.76
CA LEU A 64 -6.74 -3.74 25.20
C LEU A 64 -6.82 -4.90 24.19
N ALA A 65 -6.16 -4.89 23.03
CA ALA A 65 -6.20 -6.08 22.15
C ALA A 65 -4.89 -6.30 21.39
N PRO A 66 -4.16 -7.40 21.66
CA PRO A 66 -3.20 -8.01 20.74
C PRO A 66 -3.83 -8.49 19.41
N ILE A 67 -5.04 -8.06 19.08
CA ILE A 67 -5.91 -8.69 18.07
C ILE A 67 -6.43 -7.61 17.13
N VAL A 68 -5.51 -6.95 16.44
CA VAL A 68 -5.92 -6.04 15.37
C VAL A 68 -6.09 -6.82 14.06
N TYR A 69 -5.34 -7.90 13.87
CA TYR A 69 -5.56 -8.90 12.82
C TYR A 69 -5.20 -10.29 13.36
N LEU A 70 -6.15 -11.22 13.29
CA LEU A 70 -5.87 -12.66 13.32
C LEU A 70 -5.96 -13.16 11.89
N PHE A 71 -4.84 -13.53 11.30
CA PHE A 71 -4.82 -14.27 10.04
C PHE A 71 -4.93 -15.76 10.38
N SER A 72 -6.08 -16.38 10.12
CA SER A 72 -6.34 -17.81 10.33
C SER A 72 -7.12 -18.36 9.15
N GLY A 73 -6.85 -19.61 8.77
CA GLY A 73 -7.43 -20.24 7.58
C GLY A 73 -8.92 -20.52 7.67
N GLU A 74 -9.48 -20.49 8.88
CA GLU A 74 -10.87 -20.91 9.14
C GLU A 74 -11.89 -19.75 9.09
N GLU A 75 -11.49 -18.48 9.00
CA GLU A 75 -12.45 -17.36 9.05
C GLU A 75 -12.15 -16.16 8.13
N ARG A 76 -13.24 -15.48 7.74
CA ARG A 76 -13.27 -14.12 7.18
C ARG A 76 -12.50 -13.15 8.11
N PRO A 77 -11.98 -12.01 7.62
CA PRO A 77 -11.32 -11.05 8.48
C PRO A 77 -12.16 -10.71 9.70
N LEU A 78 -11.51 -10.67 10.87
CA LEU A 78 -12.13 -10.47 12.18
C LEU A 78 -13.15 -9.30 12.19
N PRO A 79 -14.18 -9.36 13.06
CA PRO A 79 -15.13 -8.27 13.22
C PRO A 79 -14.40 -6.96 13.54
N ALA A 80 -14.86 -5.86 12.94
CA ALA A 80 -14.23 -4.54 13.04
C ALA A 80 -13.83 -4.20 14.48
N SER A 81 -12.55 -3.92 14.74
CA SER A 81 -11.95 -3.73 16.08
C SER A 81 -12.48 -2.52 16.87
N ASN A 82 -13.36 -1.73 16.28
CA ASN A 82 -13.67 -0.38 16.73
C ASN A 82 -14.81 -0.31 17.75
N SER A 83 -15.36 -1.47 18.15
CA SER A 83 -16.45 -1.54 19.13
C SER A 83 -16.02 -2.33 20.37
N LEU A 84 -16.58 -1.96 21.53
CA LEU A 84 -16.37 -2.69 22.78
C LEU A 84 -16.75 -4.17 22.65
N TRP A 85 -17.83 -4.46 21.90
CA TRP A 85 -18.32 -5.81 21.69
C TRP A 85 -17.38 -6.66 20.82
N SER A 86 -16.90 -6.09 19.72
CA SER A 86 -15.95 -6.79 18.84
C SER A 86 -14.60 -7.00 19.52
N SER A 87 -14.15 -6.04 20.34
CA SER A 87 -12.94 -6.19 21.15
C SER A 87 -13.08 -7.30 22.21
N LEU A 88 -14.23 -7.36 22.89
CA LEU A 88 -14.52 -8.42 23.86
C LEU A 88 -14.57 -9.79 23.18
N LEU A 89 -15.28 -9.88 22.05
CA LEU A 89 -15.42 -11.13 21.28
C LEU A 89 -14.08 -11.56 20.67
N ALA A 90 -13.27 -10.63 20.16
CA ALA A 90 -11.92 -10.90 19.71
C ALA A 90 -11.05 -11.42 20.87
N ALA A 91 -11.06 -10.74 22.02
CA ALA A 91 -10.27 -11.14 23.19
C ALA A 91 -10.61 -12.56 23.69
N THR A 92 -11.89 -12.93 23.70
CA THR A 92 -12.31 -14.28 24.13
C THR A 92 -11.97 -15.33 23.08
N THR A 93 -12.28 -15.07 21.81
CA THR A 93 -12.00 -15.99 20.69
C THR A 93 -10.50 -16.23 20.50
N LEU A 94 -9.69 -15.17 20.49
CA LEU A 94 -8.24 -15.29 20.40
C LEU A 94 -7.70 -16.06 21.60
N ARG A 95 -8.07 -15.68 22.83
CA ARG A 95 -7.58 -16.36 24.03
C ARG A 95 -7.89 -17.85 23.98
N TRP A 96 -9.08 -18.23 23.53
CA TRP A 96 -9.46 -19.63 23.35
C TRP A 96 -8.62 -20.34 22.27
N ARG A 97 -8.40 -19.72 21.09
CA ARG A 97 -7.56 -20.30 20.04
C ARG A 97 -6.11 -20.46 20.46
N VAL A 98 -5.54 -19.43 21.09
CA VAL A 98 -4.18 -19.44 21.64
C VAL A 98 -4.02 -20.57 22.64
N LEU A 99 -4.98 -20.76 23.54
CA LEU A 99 -4.98 -21.90 24.48
C LEU A 99 -5.06 -23.25 23.77
N ARG A 100 -5.90 -23.38 22.73
CA ARG A 100 -6.07 -24.62 21.96
C ARG A 100 -4.82 -24.99 21.14
N LYS A 101 -4.08 -23.99 20.65
CA LYS A 101 -2.91 -24.17 19.75
C LYS A 101 -1.55 -24.11 20.48
N GLY A 102 -1.53 -24.27 21.80
CA GLY A 102 -0.26 -24.40 22.55
C GLY A 102 0.43 -23.08 22.93
N GLY A 103 -0.26 -21.94 22.81
CA GLY A 103 0.22 -20.63 23.27
C GLY A 103 0.56 -19.64 22.16
N LEU A 104 0.81 -18.38 22.56
CA LEU A 104 1.17 -17.28 21.66
C LEU A 104 2.69 -17.07 21.74
N ARG A 105 3.36 -17.09 20.60
CA ARG A 105 4.82 -16.92 20.50
C ARG A 105 5.14 -15.58 19.86
N HIS A 106 6.10 -14.84 20.41
CA HIS A 106 6.55 -13.59 19.82
C HIS A 106 7.68 -13.85 18.82
N GLU A 107 7.66 -13.22 17.64
CA GLU A 107 8.61 -13.50 16.55
C GLU A 107 10.09 -13.41 16.98
N LYS A 108 10.45 -12.40 17.79
CA LYS A 108 11.82 -12.21 18.31
C LYS A 108 12.34 -13.35 19.18
N LYS A 109 11.47 -14.22 19.69
CA LYS A 109 11.83 -15.39 20.49
C LYS A 109 11.96 -16.66 19.65
N ILE A 110 11.66 -16.59 18.36
CA ILE A 110 11.73 -17.71 17.43
C ILE A 110 13.12 -17.70 16.80
N ASN A 111 13.85 -18.80 16.93
CA ASN A 111 15.09 -19.01 16.19
C ASN A 111 14.77 -19.48 14.77
N TRP A 112 14.60 -18.56 13.84
CA TRP A 112 14.27 -18.85 12.44
C TRP A 112 15.34 -19.67 11.69
N ASP A 113 16.50 -19.90 12.30
CA ASP A 113 17.52 -20.79 11.75
C ASP A 113 17.28 -22.27 12.02
N ASP A 114 16.45 -22.60 13.00
CA ASP A 114 16.04 -23.98 13.27
C ASP A 114 14.96 -24.42 12.27
N PRO A 115 15.14 -25.54 11.52
CA PRO A 115 14.14 -26.05 10.58
C PRO A 115 12.77 -26.35 11.21
N ASP A 116 12.73 -26.69 12.49
CA ASP A 116 11.52 -27.05 13.24
C ASP A 116 11.04 -25.91 14.16
N ALA A 117 11.58 -24.70 13.98
CA ALA A 117 11.30 -23.55 14.82
C ALA A 117 9.81 -23.18 14.89
N VAL A 118 9.07 -23.42 13.81
CA VAL A 118 7.66 -23.09 13.65
C VAL A 118 6.92 -24.25 12.98
N LYS A 119 5.72 -24.56 13.48
CA LYS A 119 4.88 -25.64 12.97
C LYS A 119 3.55 -25.11 12.48
N ASP A 120 2.90 -25.90 11.62
CA ASP A 120 1.55 -25.59 11.15
C ASP A 120 0.58 -25.46 12.33
N GLY A 121 -0.15 -24.34 12.38
CA GLY A 121 -1.03 -23.97 13.48
C GLY A 121 -0.41 -23.10 14.57
N ASP A 122 0.91 -22.85 14.56
CA ASP A 122 1.56 -22.00 15.57
C ASP A 122 1.01 -20.56 15.52
N MET A 123 0.71 -19.98 16.68
CA MET A 123 0.24 -18.60 16.77
C MET A 123 1.41 -17.65 17.01
N ILE A 124 1.71 -16.80 16.03
CA ILE A 124 2.88 -15.90 16.07
C ILE A 124 2.43 -14.44 16.13
N GLU A 125 2.92 -13.75 17.15
CA GLU A 125 2.76 -12.30 17.35
C GLU A 125 3.95 -11.54 16.76
N ALA A 126 3.66 -10.55 15.92
CA ALA A 126 4.62 -9.60 15.38
C ALA A 126 3.91 -8.26 15.08
N TRP A 127 4.51 -7.13 15.47
CA TRP A 127 4.01 -5.78 15.14
C TRP A 127 2.52 -5.52 15.48
N ASP A 128 2.08 -5.91 16.68
CA ASP A 128 0.68 -5.83 17.15
C ASP A 128 -0.32 -6.69 16.35
N GLN A 129 0.17 -7.67 15.57
CA GLN A 129 -0.63 -8.58 14.77
C GLN A 129 -0.33 -10.02 15.15
N ILE A 130 -1.35 -10.89 15.03
CA ILE A 130 -1.21 -12.31 15.27
C ILE A 130 -1.54 -13.07 13.99
N ALA A 131 -0.65 -13.95 13.57
CA ALA A 131 -0.86 -14.82 12.43
C ALA A 131 -0.71 -16.28 12.87
N GLU A 132 -1.64 -17.13 12.45
CA GLU A 132 -1.45 -18.58 12.47
C GLU A 132 -0.40 -18.94 11.40
N TRP A 133 0.63 -19.70 11.74
CA TRP A 133 1.61 -20.19 10.78
C TRP A 133 1.02 -21.37 10.01
N ASP A 134 1.01 -21.32 8.68
CA ASP A 134 0.45 -22.38 7.83
C ASP A 134 1.26 -22.54 6.53
N GLN A 135 0.83 -23.45 5.66
CA GLN A 135 1.45 -23.75 4.36
C GLN A 135 1.46 -22.60 3.32
N GLN A 136 0.85 -21.46 3.62
CA GLN A 136 0.87 -20.26 2.77
C GLN A 136 1.84 -19.19 3.31
N CYS A 137 2.30 -19.32 4.56
CA CYS A 137 3.34 -18.45 5.11
C CYS A 137 4.67 -18.64 4.37
N LEU A 138 5.38 -17.54 4.13
CA LEU A 138 6.72 -17.55 3.54
C LEU A 138 7.76 -17.50 4.65
N HIS A 139 8.54 -18.57 4.78
CA HIS A 139 9.63 -18.67 5.73
C HIS A 139 10.69 -17.59 5.44
N PRO A 140 11.27 -16.92 6.47
CA PRO A 140 12.24 -15.84 6.27
C PRO A 140 13.43 -16.21 5.38
N SER A 141 13.89 -17.47 5.43
CA SER A 141 14.97 -17.94 4.54
C SER A 141 14.60 -17.94 3.05
N LYS A 142 13.31 -18.06 2.69
CA LYS A 142 12.84 -17.95 1.29
C LYS A 142 12.87 -16.50 0.84
N LEU A 143 12.38 -15.59 1.69
CA LEU A 143 12.44 -14.15 1.46
C LEU A 143 13.89 -13.65 1.36
N GLU A 144 14.80 -14.24 2.13
CA GLU A 144 16.23 -13.94 2.08
C GLU A 144 16.86 -14.34 0.72
N ARG A 145 16.43 -15.45 0.11
CA ARG A 145 16.91 -15.84 -1.23
C ARG A 145 16.48 -14.85 -2.31
N LEU A 146 15.25 -14.33 -2.22
CA LEU A 146 14.74 -13.33 -3.15
C LEU A 146 15.57 -12.03 -3.16
N ARG A 147 16.30 -11.73 -2.08
CA ARG A 147 17.15 -10.53 -1.99
C ARG A 147 18.34 -10.52 -2.95
N ARG A 148 18.69 -11.69 -3.48
CA ARG A 148 19.83 -11.87 -4.38
C ARG A 148 19.44 -11.77 -5.86
N VAL A 149 18.15 -11.61 -6.15
CA VAL A 149 17.61 -11.66 -7.51
C VAL A 149 17.05 -10.31 -7.90
N GLY A 150 17.61 -9.69 -8.94
CA GLY A 150 17.12 -8.46 -9.56
C GLY A 150 16.04 -8.73 -10.61
N ASP A 151 16.24 -8.23 -11.82
CA ASP A 151 15.38 -8.48 -12.98
C ASP A 151 16.27 -8.73 -14.21
N PRO A 152 16.80 -9.96 -14.38
CA PRO A 152 17.79 -10.26 -15.42
C PRO A 152 17.31 -9.92 -16.83
N ILE A 153 16.02 -10.05 -17.13
CA ILE A 153 15.46 -9.75 -18.45
C ILE A 153 15.59 -8.25 -18.75
N ALA A 154 15.18 -7.40 -17.80
CA ALA A 154 15.27 -5.95 -17.96
C ALA A 154 16.72 -5.44 -17.84
N ASP A 155 17.49 -6.01 -16.91
CA ASP A 155 18.90 -5.65 -16.67
C ASP A 155 19.72 -5.90 -17.96
N ASN A 156 19.58 -7.06 -18.60
CA ASN A 156 20.28 -7.41 -19.84
C ASN A 156 19.85 -6.54 -21.04
N ALA A 157 18.57 -6.21 -21.18
CA ALA A 157 18.08 -5.35 -22.27
C ALA A 157 18.62 -3.91 -22.12
N LEU A 158 18.66 -3.39 -20.89
CA LEU A 158 19.21 -2.07 -20.62
C LEU A 158 20.72 -2.00 -20.93
N ASP A 159 21.48 -3.06 -20.65
CA ASP A 159 22.91 -3.13 -20.99
C ASP A 159 23.18 -3.03 -22.50
N ARG A 160 22.27 -3.54 -23.34
CA ARG A 160 22.38 -3.44 -24.80
C ARG A 160 22.12 -2.03 -25.32
N VAL A 161 21.12 -1.34 -24.76
CA VAL A 161 20.69 0.00 -25.23
C VAL A 161 21.66 1.11 -24.84
N ASP A 162 22.30 1.02 -23.67
CA ASP A 162 23.22 2.05 -23.15
C ASP A 162 24.63 2.04 -23.77
N SER A 163 24.82 1.35 -24.91
CA SER A 163 26.09 1.34 -25.63
C SER A 163 26.40 2.73 -26.24
N PRO A 164 27.66 3.21 -26.18
CA PRO A 164 28.05 4.61 -26.44
C PRO A 164 27.82 5.14 -27.87
N SER A 165 27.28 4.33 -28.77
CA SER A 165 27.03 4.68 -30.17
C SER A 165 25.63 5.25 -30.46
N SER A 166 24.78 5.43 -29.44
CA SER A 166 23.36 5.76 -29.67
C SER A 166 22.98 7.18 -29.22
N THR A 167 22.83 8.10 -30.18
CA THR A 167 22.00 9.31 -30.03
C THR A 167 20.54 8.88 -30.03
N ARG A 168 20.01 8.46 -28.89
CA ARG A 168 18.65 7.91 -28.79
C ARG A 168 17.81 8.63 -27.75
N SER A 169 16.49 8.48 -27.90
CA SER A 169 15.44 9.08 -27.08
C SER A 169 15.67 8.88 -25.57
N THR A 170 15.13 9.76 -24.73
CA THR A 170 15.06 9.54 -23.27
C THR A 170 14.12 8.39 -22.90
N ASP A 171 13.24 7.98 -23.81
CA ASP A 171 12.35 6.83 -23.62
C ASP A 171 13.07 5.51 -23.88
N ILE A 172 13.53 4.88 -22.80
CA ILE A 172 14.27 3.62 -22.83
C ILE A 172 13.41 2.48 -23.42
N LEU A 173 12.10 2.47 -23.15
CA LEU A 173 11.21 1.46 -23.70
C LEU A 173 11.19 1.54 -25.23
N ARG A 174 11.13 2.77 -25.76
CA ARG A 174 11.20 3.01 -27.21
C ARG A 174 12.54 2.56 -27.79
N ASN A 175 13.64 2.85 -27.11
CA ASN A 175 14.97 2.44 -27.58
C ASN A 175 15.14 0.91 -27.60
N ILE A 176 14.62 0.21 -26.59
CA ILE A 176 14.60 -1.27 -26.57
C ILE A 176 13.77 -1.81 -27.73
N TYR A 177 12.59 -1.23 -27.97
CA TYR A 177 11.73 -1.60 -29.09
C TYR A 177 12.43 -1.41 -30.45
N ASP A 178 12.99 -0.23 -30.71
CA ASP A 178 13.64 0.07 -31.99
C ASP A 178 14.83 -0.88 -32.22
N GLN A 179 15.59 -1.22 -31.17
CA GLN A 179 16.68 -2.20 -31.26
C GLN A 179 16.16 -3.62 -31.53
N ALA A 180 15.08 -4.03 -30.87
CA ALA A 180 14.43 -5.31 -31.09
C ALA A 180 13.92 -5.47 -32.53
N CYS A 181 13.47 -4.38 -33.17
CA CYS A 181 13.07 -4.36 -34.58
C CYS A 181 14.25 -4.49 -35.55
N THR A 182 15.43 -3.97 -35.22
CA THR A 182 16.58 -3.92 -36.14
C THR A 182 17.39 -5.21 -36.25
N ASP A 183 17.50 -6.02 -35.18
CA ASP A 183 18.42 -7.16 -35.13
C ASP A 183 17.84 -8.43 -35.78
N ALA A 184 17.56 -8.43 -37.10
CA ALA A 184 16.94 -9.57 -37.80
C ALA A 184 17.92 -10.63 -38.34
N SER A 185 19.24 -10.41 -38.32
CA SER A 185 20.17 -11.33 -38.99
C SER A 185 21.60 -11.18 -38.48
N SER A 186 22.12 -12.20 -37.74
CA SER A 186 23.55 -12.63 -37.69
C SER A 186 24.10 -13.13 -36.34
N ARG A 187 23.33 -13.20 -35.24
CA ARG A 187 23.90 -13.59 -33.92
C ARG A 187 23.43 -14.95 -33.42
N THR A 188 24.37 -15.71 -32.85
CA THR A 188 24.20 -17.03 -32.23
C THR A 188 23.51 -17.00 -30.86
N GLU A 189 23.44 -15.84 -30.20
CA GLU A 189 22.75 -15.65 -28.91
C GLU A 189 21.42 -14.90 -29.09
N PRO A 190 20.38 -15.23 -28.28
CA PRO A 190 19.11 -14.51 -28.30
C PRO A 190 19.31 -13.04 -27.91
N ASP A 191 18.82 -12.12 -28.74
CA ASP A 191 18.93 -10.68 -28.48
C ASP A 191 18.16 -10.28 -27.22
N ALA A 192 18.84 -9.64 -26.27
CA ALA A 192 18.26 -9.28 -24.97
C ALA A 192 17.10 -8.26 -25.11
N CYS A 193 17.17 -7.34 -26.07
CA CYS A 193 16.10 -6.39 -26.34
C CYS A 193 14.85 -7.11 -26.88
N LYS A 194 15.02 -8.06 -27.81
CA LYS A 194 13.93 -8.94 -28.27
C LYS A 194 13.36 -9.80 -27.15
N THR A 195 14.19 -10.39 -26.29
CA THR A 195 13.71 -11.19 -25.15
C THR A 195 12.89 -10.34 -24.19
N PHE A 196 13.36 -9.13 -23.84
CA PHE A 196 12.57 -8.21 -23.02
C PHE A 196 11.27 -7.82 -23.71
N TRP A 197 11.31 -7.46 -25.00
CA TRP A 197 10.12 -7.09 -25.74
C TRP A 197 9.08 -8.23 -25.75
N LYS A 198 9.50 -9.45 -26.08
CA LYS A 198 8.64 -10.66 -26.02
C LYS A 198 8.08 -10.92 -24.62
N ALA A 199 8.82 -10.58 -23.57
CA ALA A 199 8.35 -10.76 -22.19
C ALA A 199 7.25 -9.76 -21.80
N VAL A 200 7.28 -8.52 -22.33
CA VAL A 200 6.32 -7.47 -21.96
C VAL A 200 5.17 -7.31 -22.96
N ASP A 201 5.37 -7.64 -24.24
CA ASP A 201 4.37 -7.56 -25.30
C ASP A 201 3.48 -8.82 -25.39
N ARG A 202 3.03 -9.30 -24.23
CA ARG A 202 2.19 -10.50 -24.10
C ARG A 202 1.36 -10.45 -22.83
N ARG A 203 0.32 -11.27 -22.78
CA ARG A 203 -0.46 -11.51 -21.55
C ARG A 203 0.39 -12.29 -20.53
N PRO A 204 0.15 -12.11 -19.22
CA PRO A 204 0.85 -12.87 -18.20
C PRO A 204 0.65 -14.39 -18.37
N PRO A 205 1.66 -15.22 -18.04
CA PRO A 205 1.53 -16.67 -18.07
C PRO A 205 0.38 -17.16 -17.17
N PRO A 206 -0.20 -18.35 -17.46
CA PRO A 206 -1.32 -18.89 -16.70
C PRO A 206 -1.10 -18.88 -15.18
N GLY A 207 -2.09 -18.38 -14.45
CA GLY A 207 -2.07 -18.27 -12.99
C GLY A 207 -1.23 -17.11 -12.41
N ALA A 208 -0.39 -16.46 -13.22
CA ALA A 208 0.40 -15.28 -12.81
C ALA A 208 -0.26 -13.95 -13.22
N GLY A 209 -1.38 -14.00 -13.97
CA GLY A 209 -2.15 -12.83 -14.41
C GLY A 209 -3.44 -12.61 -13.62
N ALA A 210 -4.41 -11.92 -14.22
CA ALA A 210 -5.69 -11.65 -13.57
C ALA A 210 -6.46 -12.95 -13.31
N LEU A 211 -6.40 -13.88 -14.27
CA LEU A 211 -6.92 -15.23 -14.13
C LEU A 211 -5.98 -16.08 -13.25
N GLY A 212 -6.54 -16.63 -12.17
CA GLY A 212 -5.82 -17.51 -11.27
C GLY A 212 -5.76 -18.95 -11.77
N LEU A 213 -4.95 -19.79 -11.13
CA LEU A 213 -4.81 -21.20 -11.50
C LEU A 213 -6.14 -21.97 -11.49
N ASP A 214 -7.10 -21.60 -10.64
CA ASP A 214 -8.42 -22.24 -10.60
C ASP A 214 -9.19 -22.12 -11.92
N TRP A 215 -9.04 -21.00 -12.63
CA TRP A 215 -9.68 -20.80 -13.93
C TRP A 215 -9.09 -21.77 -14.96
N TYR A 216 -7.76 -21.87 -15.01
CA TYR A 216 -7.06 -22.78 -15.91
C TYR A 216 -7.31 -24.25 -15.55
N ARG A 217 -7.38 -24.60 -14.26
CA ARG A 217 -7.76 -25.95 -13.79
C ARG A 217 -9.15 -26.34 -14.26
N ALA A 218 -10.12 -25.43 -14.15
CA ALA A 218 -11.49 -25.68 -14.59
C ALA A 218 -11.58 -25.89 -16.11
N ARG A 219 -10.72 -25.21 -16.89
CA ARG A 219 -10.77 -25.22 -18.36
C ARG A 219 -9.93 -26.32 -19.03
N TYR A 220 -8.74 -26.61 -18.49
CA TYR A 220 -7.75 -27.51 -19.08
C TYR A 220 -7.48 -28.76 -18.21
N GLY A 221 -8.14 -28.87 -17.07
CA GLY A 221 -7.97 -29.97 -16.12
C GLY A 221 -6.86 -29.72 -15.08
N ALA A 222 -6.93 -30.45 -13.97
CA ALA A 222 -6.01 -30.27 -12.84
C ALA A 222 -4.55 -30.60 -13.19
N GLN A 223 -4.32 -31.58 -14.07
CA GLN A 223 -2.98 -32.04 -14.42
C GLN A 223 -2.18 -30.97 -15.19
N ALA A 224 -2.80 -30.31 -16.18
CA ALA A 224 -2.16 -29.28 -17.00
C ALA A 224 -1.81 -28.00 -16.22
N ALA A 225 -2.55 -27.69 -15.15
CA ALA A 225 -2.25 -26.56 -14.27
C ALA A 225 -1.26 -26.92 -13.16
N SER A 226 -1.09 -28.21 -12.84
CA SER A 226 -0.16 -28.68 -11.79
C SER A 226 1.29 -28.75 -12.26
N SER A 227 1.53 -28.80 -13.57
CA SER A 227 2.86 -28.70 -14.19
C SER A 227 3.43 -27.28 -14.18
N LEU A 228 2.61 -26.27 -13.94
CA LEU A 228 3.07 -24.89 -13.84
C LEU A 228 3.89 -24.69 -12.56
N GLU A 229 5.09 -24.15 -12.72
CA GLU A 229 6.01 -23.98 -11.60
C GLU A 229 5.44 -23.04 -10.53
N LEU A 230 5.61 -23.46 -9.27
CA LEU A 230 5.33 -22.69 -8.06
C LEU A 230 6.63 -22.52 -7.29
N TRP A 231 6.93 -21.29 -6.87
CA TRP A 231 8.09 -21.03 -6.04
C TRP A 231 7.74 -20.10 -4.87
N PRO A 232 8.19 -20.41 -3.64
CA PRO A 232 8.83 -21.67 -3.22
C PRO A 232 7.87 -22.88 -3.26
N GLN A 233 8.41 -24.09 -3.34
CA GLN A 233 7.63 -25.34 -3.24
C GLN A 233 7.31 -25.68 -1.79
N HIS A 234 8.25 -25.42 -0.88
CA HIS A 234 8.10 -25.55 0.56
C HIS A 234 8.10 -24.16 1.21
N PRO A 235 7.03 -23.37 1.04
CA PRO A 235 7.00 -21.96 1.43
C PRO A 235 7.26 -21.73 2.92
N SER A 236 6.70 -22.58 3.77
CA SER A 236 6.54 -22.31 5.20
C SER A 236 7.60 -22.98 6.07
N THR A 237 8.55 -23.67 5.45
CA THR A 237 9.60 -24.42 6.15
C THR A 237 10.98 -23.99 5.64
N LYS A 238 12.02 -24.32 6.41
CA LYS A 238 13.42 -24.16 5.99
C LYS A 238 13.88 -25.27 5.02
N GLN A 239 13.01 -26.21 4.63
CA GLN A 239 13.36 -27.32 3.74
C GLN A 239 14.00 -26.80 2.45
N THR A 240 14.99 -27.55 1.97
CA THR A 240 15.72 -27.18 0.75
C THR A 240 14.79 -27.24 -0.45
N GLU A 241 14.78 -26.18 -1.26
CA GLU A 241 14.08 -26.21 -2.54
C GLU A 241 14.80 -27.18 -3.50
N PRO A 242 14.07 -27.86 -4.41
CA PRO A 242 14.70 -28.77 -5.38
C PRO A 242 15.74 -28.08 -6.26
N SER A 243 15.50 -26.81 -6.60
CA SER A 243 16.50 -25.93 -7.22
C SER A 243 17.16 -25.04 -6.17
N SER A 244 18.48 -24.89 -6.27
CA SER A 244 19.24 -23.95 -5.44
C SER A 244 18.97 -22.49 -5.81
N THR A 245 18.51 -22.22 -7.04
CA THR A 245 18.22 -20.89 -7.56
C THR A 245 16.73 -20.60 -7.60
N VAL A 246 16.38 -19.32 -7.51
CA VAL A 246 15.02 -18.85 -7.82
C VAL A 246 14.80 -19.04 -9.32
N PRO A 247 13.69 -19.65 -9.77
CA PRO A 247 13.42 -19.83 -11.17
C PRO A 247 13.28 -18.47 -11.85
N ILE A 248 14.04 -18.26 -12.92
CA ILE A 248 13.92 -17.08 -13.78
C ILE A 248 13.11 -17.50 -14.99
N TRP A 249 11.90 -16.98 -15.10
CA TRP A 249 11.05 -17.26 -16.24
C TRP A 249 11.58 -16.57 -17.50
N LEU A 250 11.51 -17.25 -18.65
CA LEU A 250 11.81 -16.66 -19.96
C LEU A 250 10.58 -16.79 -20.86
N PRO A 251 10.33 -15.82 -21.77
CA PRO A 251 9.17 -15.85 -22.65
C PRO A 251 9.18 -17.00 -23.66
N SER A 252 10.33 -17.65 -23.85
CA SER A 252 10.53 -18.84 -24.70
C SER A 252 10.37 -20.17 -23.96
N ASN A 253 10.03 -20.15 -22.67
CA ASN A 253 9.80 -21.39 -21.92
C ASN A 253 8.57 -22.11 -22.48
N ASP A 254 8.74 -23.39 -22.82
CA ASP A 254 7.64 -24.28 -23.22
C ASP A 254 6.82 -24.70 -21.99
N ASP A 255 5.98 -23.79 -21.51
CA ASP A 255 4.97 -24.13 -20.52
C ASP A 255 3.92 -25.06 -21.14
N SER A 256 3.43 -26.04 -20.37
CA SER A 256 2.42 -27.01 -20.85
C SER A 256 1.10 -26.36 -21.27
N ILE A 257 0.83 -25.16 -20.75
CA ILE A 257 -0.28 -24.30 -21.13
C ILE A 257 0.20 -22.84 -21.13
N ASP A 258 -0.27 -22.06 -22.10
CA ASP A 258 -0.02 -20.62 -22.17
C ASP A 258 -1.33 -19.84 -22.42
N ALA A 259 -1.33 -18.56 -22.07
CA ALA A 259 -2.48 -17.67 -22.22
C ALA A 259 -2.88 -17.54 -23.70
N GLN A 260 -4.13 -17.85 -24.01
CA GLN A 260 -4.63 -17.84 -25.39
C GLN A 260 -5.34 -16.53 -25.72
N ASN A 261 -5.38 -16.17 -27.00
CA ASN A 261 -6.19 -15.05 -27.50
C ASN A 261 -7.63 -15.48 -27.83
N SER A 262 -8.16 -16.48 -27.11
CA SER A 262 -9.55 -16.91 -27.27
C SER A 262 -10.49 -15.86 -26.68
N SER A 263 -11.64 -15.64 -27.32
CA SER A 263 -12.63 -14.65 -26.88
C SER A 263 -13.09 -14.89 -25.44
N GLU A 264 -13.26 -16.16 -25.05
CA GLU A 264 -13.65 -16.58 -23.70
C GLU A 264 -12.61 -16.16 -22.65
N GLU A 265 -11.34 -16.45 -22.88
CA GLU A 265 -10.26 -16.13 -21.93
C GLU A 265 -10.03 -14.62 -21.81
N LEU A 266 -10.06 -13.90 -22.93
CA LEU A 266 -9.91 -12.45 -22.97
C LEU A 266 -11.04 -11.74 -22.20
N GLU A 267 -12.28 -12.18 -22.38
CA GLU A 267 -13.42 -11.62 -21.66
C GLU A 267 -13.36 -11.95 -20.16
N ALA A 268 -12.99 -13.19 -19.80
CA ALA A 268 -12.83 -13.57 -18.39
C ALA A 268 -11.75 -12.72 -17.69
N GLU A 269 -10.61 -12.49 -18.35
CA GLU A 269 -9.55 -11.61 -17.85
C GLU A 269 -10.03 -10.17 -17.72
N ALA A 270 -10.64 -9.62 -18.77
CA ALA A 270 -11.13 -8.24 -18.78
C ALA A 270 -12.18 -8.00 -17.68
N GLN A 271 -13.00 -9.00 -17.36
CA GLN A 271 -13.97 -8.92 -16.28
C GLN A 271 -13.31 -8.86 -14.90
N VAL A 272 -12.29 -9.68 -14.63
CA VAL A 272 -11.53 -9.61 -13.36
C VAL A 272 -10.85 -8.25 -13.22
N ILE A 273 -10.18 -7.78 -14.28
CA ILE A 273 -9.53 -6.46 -14.30
C ILE A 273 -10.56 -5.37 -14.03
N ARG A 274 -11.67 -5.30 -14.78
CA ARG A 274 -12.70 -4.27 -14.63
C ARG A 274 -13.29 -4.25 -13.21
N ARG A 275 -13.62 -5.42 -12.65
CA ARG A 275 -14.13 -5.51 -11.27
C ARG A 275 -13.08 -5.08 -10.23
N GLY A 276 -11.83 -5.48 -10.39
CA GLY A 276 -10.73 -5.03 -9.53
C GLY A 276 -10.53 -3.51 -9.59
N GLN A 277 -10.67 -2.91 -10.77
CA GLN A 277 -10.61 -1.46 -10.94
C GLN A 277 -11.79 -0.74 -10.27
N ASP A 278 -13.00 -1.30 -10.38
CA ASP A 278 -14.16 -0.78 -9.68
C ASP A 278 -13.98 -0.81 -8.15
N VAL A 279 -13.28 -1.81 -7.61
CA VAL A 279 -12.91 -1.85 -6.18
C VAL A 279 -12.10 -0.62 -5.80
N PHE A 280 -11.08 -0.25 -6.57
CA PHE A 280 -10.30 0.96 -6.29
C PHE A 280 -11.20 2.21 -6.20
N TYR A 281 -12.05 2.43 -7.18
CA TYR A 281 -12.92 3.62 -7.23
C TYR A 281 -14.04 3.60 -6.19
N ARG A 282 -14.56 2.43 -5.85
CA ARG A 282 -15.53 2.26 -4.77
C ARG A 282 -14.95 2.72 -3.43
N TYR A 283 -13.68 2.37 -3.18
CA TYR A 283 -12.96 2.66 -1.94
C TYR A 283 -11.91 3.77 -2.08
N ALA A 284 -12.00 4.65 -3.08
CA ALA A 284 -10.91 5.56 -3.47
C ALA A 284 -10.36 6.41 -2.31
N GLY A 285 -11.24 7.06 -1.53
CA GLY A 285 -10.83 7.90 -0.39
C GLY A 285 -10.03 7.10 0.66
N PRO A 286 -10.60 6.02 1.21
CA PRO A 286 -9.88 5.12 2.11
C PRO A 286 -8.62 4.49 1.51
N MET A 287 -8.66 3.99 0.27
CA MET A 287 -7.50 3.34 -0.36
C MET A 287 -6.35 4.32 -0.59
N LEU A 288 -6.61 5.53 -1.09
CA LEU A 288 -5.58 6.58 -1.20
C LEU A 288 -5.00 6.96 0.17
N THR A 289 -5.85 6.96 1.20
CA THR A 289 -5.40 7.18 2.59
C THR A 289 -4.45 6.06 3.04
N VAL A 290 -4.78 4.79 2.78
CA VAL A 290 -3.90 3.66 3.11
C VAL A 290 -2.60 3.71 2.30
N LEU A 291 -2.70 3.91 0.99
CA LEU A 291 -1.53 3.98 0.11
C LEU A 291 -0.54 5.06 0.57
N LEU A 292 -1.03 6.23 0.96
CA LEU A 292 -0.15 7.29 1.47
C LEU A 292 0.47 6.95 2.84
N HIS A 293 -0.34 6.57 3.81
CA HIS A 293 0.07 6.55 5.22
C HIS A 293 0.63 5.20 5.68
N PHE A 294 0.13 4.09 5.15
CA PHE A 294 0.65 2.75 5.43
C PHE A 294 1.71 2.36 4.39
N SER A 295 1.36 2.40 3.09
CA SER A 295 2.20 1.82 2.04
C SER A 295 3.43 2.67 1.74
N LEU A 296 3.27 3.98 1.51
CA LEU A 296 4.39 4.88 1.20
C LEU A 296 5.12 5.32 2.46
N ALA A 297 4.43 6.03 3.37
CA ALA A 297 5.07 6.56 4.58
C ALA A 297 5.58 5.45 5.52
N GLY A 298 4.81 4.38 5.69
CA GLY A 298 5.19 3.23 6.53
C GLY A 298 6.06 2.20 5.80
N GLY A 299 5.64 1.74 4.62
CA GLY A 299 6.33 0.67 3.89
C GLY A 299 7.76 1.04 3.47
N PHE A 300 8.01 2.29 3.05
CA PHE A 300 9.36 2.75 2.74
C PHE A 300 10.25 2.97 3.97
N ALA A 301 9.71 2.85 5.18
CA ALA A 301 10.48 2.93 6.40
C ALA A 301 11.29 1.65 6.70
N SER A 302 11.13 0.60 5.88
CA SER A 302 11.97 -0.59 5.94
C SER A 302 13.46 -0.19 5.86
N PRO A 303 14.31 -0.68 6.79
CA PRO A 303 15.73 -0.35 6.83
C PRO A 303 16.45 -0.53 5.50
N ARG A 304 16.17 -1.62 4.79
CA ARG A 304 16.87 -2.00 3.54
C ARG A 304 16.40 -1.14 2.36
N ILE A 305 15.08 -0.94 2.22
CA ILE A 305 14.50 -0.09 1.17
C ILE A 305 15.00 1.35 1.33
N THR A 306 15.08 1.84 2.57
CA THR A 306 15.61 3.17 2.88
C THR A 306 17.04 3.35 2.36
N GLU A 307 17.89 2.31 2.38
CA GLU A 307 19.26 2.41 1.86
C GLU A 307 19.31 2.61 0.34
N VAL A 308 18.35 2.06 -0.41
CA VAL A 308 18.21 2.34 -1.86
C VAL A 308 17.71 3.78 -2.08
N LEU A 309 16.72 4.23 -1.30
CA LEU A 309 16.16 5.59 -1.41
C LEU A 309 17.19 6.67 -1.08
N LYS A 310 18.12 6.41 -0.15
CA LYS A 310 19.25 7.31 0.15
C LYS A 310 20.20 7.50 -1.04
N GLN A 311 20.29 6.54 -1.95
CA GLN A 311 21.11 6.68 -3.16
C GLN A 311 20.46 7.60 -4.21
N THR A 312 19.13 7.60 -4.28
CA THR A 312 18.38 8.32 -5.31
C THR A 312 17.83 9.67 -4.87
N ALA A 313 17.86 9.94 -3.56
CA ALA A 313 17.15 11.06 -2.93
C ALA A 313 15.67 11.17 -3.35
N TYR A 314 15.05 10.05 -3.74
CA TYR A 314 13.71 10.05 -4.32
C TYR A 314 12.65 10.52 -3.31
N LEU A 315 12.72 10.01 -2.07
CA LEU A 315 11.82 10.34 -0.96
C LEU A 315 12.54 10.57 0.38
N VAL A 316 13.86 10.42 0.41
CA VAL A 316 14.70 10.55 1.62
C VAL A 316 15.83 11.55 1.32
N PRO A 317 16.13 12.51 2.20
CA PRO A 317 17.32 13.36 2.05
C PRO A 317 18.62 12.54 2.01
N THR A 318 19.64 12.99 1.29
CA THR A 318 20.96 12.35 1.38
C THR A 318 21.60 12.62 2.75
N ALA A 319 22.44 11.69 3.23
CA ALA A 319 23.01 11.69 4.58
C ALA A 319 23.65 13.02 5.04
N ALA A 320 24.13 13.84 4.10
CA ALA A 320 24.71 15.16 4.36
C ALA A 320 23.71 16.18 4.97
N ALA A 321 22.41 16.05 4.68
CA ALA A 321 21.38 16.91 5.26
C ALA A 321 21.02 16.57 6.72
N SER A 322 21.52 15.45 7.26
CA SER A 322 21.23 15.01 8.64
C SER A 322 22.16 15.60 9.70
N ARG A 323 23.25 16.28 9.31
CA ARG A 323 24.09 17.02 10.26
C ARG A 323 23.49 18.39 10.57
N ALA A 324 22.30 18.40 11.16
CA ALA A 324 21.88 19.54 11.96
C ALA A 324 22.81 19.60 13.17
N LYS A 325 23.73 20.58 13.18
CA LYS A 325 24.54 20.92 14.34
C LYS A 325 23.62 21.24 15.52
N GLY A 326 23.75 20.51 16.62
CA GLY A 326 23.59 21.11 17.94
C GLY A 326 22.41 20.72 18.82
N THR A 327 21.67 19.63 18.57
CA THR A 327 20.69 19.16 19.56
C THR A 327 21.18 17.87 20.21
N LYS A 328 21.59 17.94 21.48
CA LYS A 328 21.90 16.74 22.28
C LYS A 328 20.67 15.82 22.24
N PRO A 329 20.81 14.51 21.96
CA PRO A 329 19.70 13.58 22.07
C PRO A 329 19.16 13.68 23.51
N SER A 330 17.87 14.02 23.65
CA SER A 330 17.26 14.10 24.97
C SER A 330 17.32 12.70 25.59
N THR A 331 17.85 12.59 26.80
CA THR A 331 17.98 11.35 27.58
C THR A 331 16.64 10.83 28.12
N ALA A 332 15.50 11.17 27.50
CA ALA A 332 14.18 10.77 27.95
C ALA A 332 13.53 9.77 26.96
N SER A 333 12.93 8.72 27.50
CA SER A 333 12.16 7.66 26.81
C SER A 333 10.85 8.15 26.16
N LEU A 334 10.71 9.44 25.87
CA LEU A 334 9.48 10.07 25.39
C LEU A 334 9.53 10.25 23.87
N LEU A 335 8.43 9.87 23.20
CA LEU A 335 8.23 10.13 21.76
C LEU A 335 8.27 11.64 21.46
N PRO A 336 8.79 12.06 20.30
CA PRO A 336 8.83 13.48 19.92
C PRO A 336 7.42 14.06 19.77
N THR A 337 7.29 15.38 19.92
CA THR A 337 6.06 16.10 19.56
C THR A 337 6.03 16.43 18.06
N VAL A 338 4.86 16.80 17.52
CA VAL A 338 4.75 17.27 16.13
C VAL A 338 5.61 18.51 15.88
N LYS A 339 5.77 19.39 16.88
CA LYS A 339 6.62 20.58 16.78
C LYS A 339 8.10 20.20 16.71
N ASP A 340 8.52 19.23 17.52
CA ASP A 340 9.89 18.71 17.50
C ASP A 340 10.21 18.12 16.13
N LEU A 341 9.29 17.34 15.54
CA LEU A 341 9.47 16.82 14.19
C LEU A 341 9.66 17.93 13.14
N GLN A 342 8.85 18.99 13.19
CA GLN A 342 8.99 20.11 12.25
C GLN A 342 10.33 20.84 12.39
N GLN A 343 10.81 21.00 13.63
CA GLN A 343 12.12 21.60 13.90
C GLN A 343 13.27 20.67 13.50
N MET A 344 13.19 19.38 13.82
CA MET A 344 14.27 18.43 13.55
C MET A 344 14.50 18.20 12.06
N PHE A 345 13.44 18.09 11.28
CA PHE A 345 13.56 17.75 9.86
C PHE A 345 13.75 18.95 8.94
N HIS A 346 13.59 20.19 9.44
CA HIS A 346 13.72 21.46 8.70
C HIS A 346 13.59 21.31 7.17
N VAL A 347 12.46 20.74 6.73
CA VAL A 347 12.24 20.43 5.31
C VAL A 347 11.92 21.75 4.64
N ASP A 348 12.87 22.28 3.87
CA ASP A 348 12.59 23.47 3.07
C ASP A 348 11.44 23.19 2.08
N LYS A 349 10.76 24.26 1.67
CA LYS A 349 9.58 24.15 0.78
C LYS A 349 9.92 23.42 -0.52
N ALA A 350 11.10 23.64 -1.08
CA ALA A 350 11.51 23.04 -2.34
C ALA A 350 11.64 21.51 -2.22
N ARG A 351 12.23 21.00 -1.14
CA ARG A 351 12.34 19.57 -0.84
C ARG A 351 10.97 18.94 -0.59
N ALA A 352 10.10 19.63 0.14
CA ALA A 352 8.72 19.21 0.34
C ALA A 352 7.95 19.13 -0.99
N ASP A 353 8.15 20.10 -1.89
CA ASP A 353 7.53 20.13 -3.23
C ASP A 353 8.06 19.01 -4.12
N ARG A 354 9.36 18.71 -4.10
CA ARG A 354 9.94 17.56 -4.82
C ARG A 354 9.32 16.24 -4.35
N THR A 355 9.31 16.02 -3.03
CA THR A 355 8.72 14.81 -2.41
C THR A 355 7.26 14.69 -2.81
N TRP A 356 6.50 15.78 -2.77
CA TRP A 356 5.11 15.82 -3.19
C TRP A 356 4.92 15.43 -4.67
N SER A 357 5.74 15.97 -5.58
CA SER A 357 5.69 15.58 -6.99
C SER A 357 5.93 14.08 -7.18
N ARG A 358 6.85 13.46 -6.43
CA ARG A 358 7.08 12.00 -6.51
C ARG A 358 5.90 11.17 -6.02
N LEU A 359 5.21 11.64 -4.98
CA LEU A 359 3.98 11.01 -4.51
C LEU A 359 2.85 11.12 -5.55
N LEU A 360 2.79 12.25 -6.29
CA LEU A 360 1.86 12.41 -7.40
C LEU A 360 2.21 11.52 -8.60
N GLU A 361 3.49 11.32 -8.94
CA GLU A 361 3.91 10.34 -9.96
C GLU A 361 3.44 8.92 -9.60
N THR A 362 3.60 8.54 -8.34
CA THR A 362 3.11 7.24 -7.84
C THR A 362 1.58 7.13 -7.92
N THR A 363 0.87 8.20 -7.57
CA THR A 363 -0.59 8.22 -7.66
C THR A 363 -1.05 8.16 -9.12
N GLN A 364 -0.36 8.85 -10.04
CA GLN A 364 -0.62 8.75 -11.47
C GLN A 364 -0.45 7.31 -11.96
N PHE A 365 0.64 6.63 -11.59
CA PHE A 365 0.85 5.22 -11.95
C PHE A 365 -0.35 4.35 -11.53
N VAL A 366 -0.83 4.50 -10.30
CA VAL A 366 -2.02 3.78 -9.81
C VAL A 366 -3.23 4.09 -10.69
N LEU A 367 -3.49 5.36 -11.02
CA LEU A 367 -4.62 5.77 -11.87
C LEU A 367 -4.51 5.22 -13.30
N ASP A 368 -3.31 5.19 -13.86
CA ASP A 368 -3.04 4.68 -15.20
C ASP A 368 -3.36 3.17 -15.27
N VAL A 369 -3.06 2.42 -14.21
CA VAL A 369 -3.39 0.99 -14.05
C VAL A 369 -4.89 0.77 -13.86
N VAL A 370 -5.58 1.61 -13.09
CA VAL A 370 -6.97 1.35 -12.68
C VAL A 370 -8.03 2.01 -13.57
N GLU A 371 -7.64 2.72 -14.64
CA GLU A 371 -8.54 3.52 -15.46
C GLU A 371 -9.64 2.70 -16.16
N ASN A 372 -9.29 1.67 -16.94
CA ASN A 372 -10.24 0.80 -17.62
C ASN A 372 -9.61 -0.55 -17.98
N ALA A 373 -10.42 -1.51 -18.43
CA ALA A 373 -9.93 -2.87 -18.70
C ALA A 373 -8.85 -2.93 -19.79
N ASP A 374 -8.85 -1.97 -20.73
CA ASP A 374 -7.87 -1.88 -21.80
C ASP A 374 -6.54 -1.27 -21.33
N SER A 375 -6.50 -0.64 -20.15
CA SER A 375 -5.29 -0.01 -19.59
C SER A 375 -4.11 -0.95 -19.45
N LEU A 376 -4.34 -2.25 -19.24
CA LEU A 376 -3.27 -3.25 -19.04
C LEU A 376 -3.03 -4.13 -20.28
N ARG A 377 -3.65 -3.81 -21.42
CA ARG A 377 -3.44 -4.58 -22.65
C ARG A 377 -2.05 -4.32 -23.24
N PRO A 378 -1.30 -5.37 -23.60
CA PRO A 378 -0.03 -5.21 -24.30
C PRO A 378 -0.27 -4.78 -25.77
N PRO A 379 0.74 -4.20 -26.44
CA PRO A 379 0.63 -3.72 -27.82
C PRO A 379 0.07 -4.74 -28.83
N SER A 380 0.54 -5.99 -28.78
CA SER A 380 0.16 -7.07 -29.69
C SER A 380 -1.31 -7.50 -29.56
N ALA A 381 -1.92 -7.31 -28.39
CA ALA A 381 -3.32 -7.64 -28.15
C ALA A 381 -4.31 -6.69 -28.86
N ASN A 382 -3.84 -5.57 -29.39
CA ASN A 382 -4.64 -4.60 -30.15
C ASN A 382 -4.62 -4.84 -31.67
N MET A 383 -4.01 -5.94 -32.15
CA MET A 383 -4.05 -6.34 -33.55
C MET A 383 -5.36 -7.08 -33.87
N PRO A 384 -6.01 -6.82 -35.02
CA PRO A 384 -7.06 -7.71 -35.52
C PRO A 384 -6.50 -9.13 -35.65
N ALA A 385 -7.31 -10.14 -35.31
CA ALA A 385 -6.91 -11.53 -35.47
C ALA A 385 -6.37 -11.77 -36.90
N PRO A 386 -5.19 -12.42 -37.05
CA PRO A 386 -4.68 -12.73 -38.38
C PRO A 386 -5.72 -13.57 -39.12
N THR A 387 -6.01 -13.20 -40.37
CA THR A 387 -6.81 -14.01 -41.27
C THR A 387 -6.19 -15.41 -41.37
N SER A 388 -7.04 -16.43 -41.44
CA SER A 388 -6.76 -17.85 -41.21
C SER A 388 -5.80 -18.54 -42.19
N SER A 389 -4.90 -17.82 -42.85
CA SER A 389 -3.94 -18.35 -43.83
C SER A 389 -2.47 -18.29 -43.38
N ALA A 390 -2.15 -17.81 -42.17
CA ALA A 390 -0.78 -17.84 -41.66
C ALA A 390 -0.48 -19.19 -40.99
N THR A 391 0.32 -20.03 -41.66
CA THR A 391 0.93 -21.24 -41.10
C THR A 391 1.87 -20.89 -39.94
N SER A 392 1.99 -21.79 -38.95
CA SER A 392 2.73 -21.60 -37.69
C SER A 392 4.21 -21.23 -37.83
N ALA A 393 4.81 -21.40 -39.01
CA ALA A 393 6.19 -21.06 -39.29
C ALA A 393 6.44 -19.56 -39.63
N ASN A 394 5.40 -18.75 -39.85
CA ASN A 394 5.53 -17.34 -40.24
C ASN A 394 5.22 -16.32 -39.12
N VAL A 395 4.92 -16.78 -37.90
CA VAL A 395 4.56 -15.90 -36.77
C VAL A 395 5.78 -15.14 -36.22
N ASP A 396 6.99 -15.69 -36.37
CA ASP A 396 8.22 -15.06 -35.88
C ASP A 396 8.69 -13.84 -36.71
N ASN A 397 8.08 -13.58 -37.86
CA ASN A 397 8.37 -12.44 -38.74
C ASN A 397 7.24 -11.40 -38.80
N ALA A 398 6.22 -11.50 -37.94
CA ALA A 398 5.23 -10.43 -37.82
C ALA A 398 5.89 -9.16 -37.25
N ALA A 399 5.67 -8.02 -37.89
CA ALA A 399 6.20 -6.74 -37.42
C ALA A 399 5.78 -6.50 -35.95
N LEU A 400 6.76 -6.25 -35.08
CA LEU A 400 6.51 -5.94 -33.67
C LEU A 400 5.57 -4.73 -33.55
N SER A 401 4.64 -4.76 -32.61
CA SER A 401 3.75 -3.62 -32.36
C SER A 401 4.47 -2.59 -31.50
N PRO A 402 4.42 -1.29 -31.84
CA PRO A 402 5.15 -0.27 -31.08
C PRO A 402 4.51 -0.01 -29.70
N PRO A 403 5.28 0.48 -28.71
CA PRO A 403 4.82 0.64 -27.32
C PRO A 403 3.61 1.56 -27.15
N GLU A 404 3.43 2.54 -28.05
CA GLU A 404 2.31 3.49 -28.00
C GLU A 404 0.96 2.81 -28.26
N ARG A 405 0.94 1.59 -28.81
CA ARG A 405 -0.27 0.78 -28.96
C ARG A 405 -0.69 0.06 -27.69
N GLY A 406 0.17 -0.06 -26.69
CA GLY A 406 -0.19 -0.65 -25.40
C GLY A 406 -1.09 0.28 -24.58
N GLY A 407 -1.88 -0.29 -23.67
CA GLY A 407 -2.67 0.50 -22.73
C GLY A 407 -1.80 1.37 -21.82
N GLU A 408 -2.34 2.49 -21.33
CA GLU A 408 -1.55 3.44 -20.54
C GLU A 408 -1.01 2.86 -19.21
N GLY A 409 -1.75 1.94 -18.59
CA GLY A 409 -1.31 1.23 -17.39
C GLY A 409 -0.18 0.25 -17.66
N TRP A 410 -0.25 -0.49 -18.77
CA TRP A 410 0.83 -1.33 -19.28
C TRP A 410 2.08 -0.50 -19.57
N GLN A 411 1.91 0.59 -20.32
CA GLN A 411 2.98 1.53 -20.66
C GLN A 411 3.67 2.08 -19.41
N SER A 412 2.88 2.47 -18.40
CA SER A 412 3.41 3.00 -17.14
C SER A 412 4.12 1.91 -16.34
N ALA A 413 3.55 0.71 -16.23
CA ALA A 413 4.17 -0.41 -15.51
C ALA A 413 5.53 -0.80 -16.11
N VAL A 414 5.60 -0.96 -17.44
CA VAL A 414 6.84 -1.35 -18.11
C VAL A 414 7.90 -0.23 -18.02
N ARG A 415 7.51 1.05 -18.12
CA ARG A 415 8.46 2.17 -17.92
C ARG A 415 8.95 2.27 -16.48
N VAL A 416 8.08 2.06 -15.48
CA VAL A 416 8.50 2.02 -14.06
C VAL A 416 9.41 0.82 -13.80
N ARG A 417 9.14 -0.36 -14.39
CA ARG A 417 10.06 -1.51 -14.35
C ARG A 417 11.45 -1.13 -14.87
N LEU A 418 11.54 -0.46 -16.01
CA LEU A 418 12.81 0.02 -16.57
C LEU A 418 13.46 1.13 -15.71
N LEU A 419 12.68 1.98 -15.06
CA LEU A 419 13.18 2.96 -14.10
C LEU A 419 13.84 2.25 -12.90
N HIS A 420 13.20 1.22 -12.35
CA HIS A 420 13.77 0.40 -11.27
C HIS A 420 15.07 -0.29 -11.71
N THR A 421 15.11 -0.85 -12.91
CA THR A 421 16.30 -1.44 -13.52
C THR A 421 17.44 -0.43 -13.63
N ASN A 422 17.16 0.78 -14.10
CA ASN A 422 18.15 1.85 -14.17
C ASN A 422 18.69 2.25 -12.79
N VAL A 423 17.82 2.39 -11.79
CA VAL A 423 18.23 2.70 -10.42
C VAL A 423 19.13 1.59 -9.88
N ARG A 424 18.71 0.32 -10.00
CA ARG A 424 19.50 -0.84 -9.55
C ARG A 424 20.90 -0.83 -10.15
N ARG A 425 20.98 -0.69 -11.49
CA ARG A 425 22.25 -0.68 -12.22
C ARG A 425 23.15 0.47 -11.80
N ARG A 426 22.62 1.69 -11.67
CA ARG A 426 23.41 2.87 -11.25
C ARG A 426 23.93 2.71 -9.82
N VAL A 427 23.11 2.19 -8.90
CA VAL A 427 23.54 1.92 -7.51
C VAL A 427 24.65 0.87 -7.47
N LEU A 428 24.52 -0.24 -8.21
CA LEU A 428 25.53 -1.30 -8.27
C LEU A 428 26.85 -0.79 -8.86
N LYS A 429 26.82 -0.06 -9.98
CA LYS A 429 28.03 0.54 -10.59
C LYS A 429 28.76 1.48 -9.63
N LEU A 430 28.01 2.27 -8.85
CA LEU A 430 28.59 3.16 -7.84
C LEU A 430 29.20 2.38 -6.66
N ALA A 431 28.55 1.30 -6.23
CA ALA A 431 29.07 0.43 -5.17
C ALA A 431 30.38 -0.26 -5.60
N GLU A 432 30.46 -0.76 -6.84
CA GLU A 432 31.67 -1.37 -7.41
C GLU A 432 32.80 -0.36 -7.56
N LYS A 433 32.53 0.80 -8.17
CA LYS A 433 33.56 1.84 -8.36
C LYS A 433 34.20 2.25 -7.03
N ARG A 434 33.39 2.47 -6.00
CA ARG A 434 33.89 2.89 -4.68
C ARG A 434 34.57 1.77 -3.90
N ARG A 435 34.22 0.50 -4.15
CA ARG A 435 34.96 -0.65 -3.59
C ARG A 435 36.40 -0.69 -4.12
N ASN A 436 36.62 -0.22 -5.34
CA ASN A 436 37.93 -0.18 -5.98
C ASN A 436 38.75 1.08 -5.64
N ASP A 437 38.13 2.11 -5.05
CA ASP A 437 38.81 3.33 -4.57
C ASP A 437 39.32 3.13 -3.12
N ASN A 438 40.64 3.00 -2.93
CA ASN A 438 41.29 2.78 -1.61
C ASN A 438 41.22 3.99 -0.63
N SER A 439 40.52 5.08 -0.97
CA SER A 439 40.35 6.23 -0.07
C SER A 439 39.26 5.94 0.98
N ASN A 440 39.65 5.82 2.24
CA ASN A 440 38.83 5.32 3.35
C ASN A 440 37.74 6.30 3.87
N THR A 441 37.12 7.10 3.01
CA THR A 441 36.33 8.29 3.40
C THR A 441 34.93 8.36 2.77
N SER A 442 34.07 7.34 2.93
CA SER A 442 32.67 7.48 2.51
C SER A 442 31.69 6.62 3.33
N GLU A 443 31.05 7.23 4.32
CA GLU A 443 29.90 6.68 5.10
C GLU A 443 28.63 6.43 4.25
N ASN A 444 28.64 6.67 2.93
CA ASN A 444 27.43 6.71 2.09
C ASN A 444 27.45 5.77 0.86
N VAL A 445 28.17 4.64 0.95
CA VAL A 445 28.18 3.59 -0.10
C VAL A 445 27.10 2.55 0.19
N TYR A 446 26.37 2.12 -0.84
CA TYR A 446 25.39 1.05 -0.73
C TYR A 446 26.10 -0.30 -0.50
N ASP A 447 25.79 -0.96 0.62
CA ASP A 447 26.32 -2.27 0.99
C ASP A 447 25.42 -3.39 0.43
N VAL A 448 25.88 -4.02 -0.66
CA VAL A 448 25.13 -5.09 -1.36
C VAL A 448 25.02 -6.36 -0.52
N GLU A 449 26.05 -6.72 0.24
CA GLU A 449 26.01 -7.94 1.07
C GLU A 449 24.99 -7.78 2.21
N LYS A 450 25.00 -6.61 2.86
CA LYS A 450 24.08 -6.31 3.96
C LYS A 450 22.65 -6.08 3.50
N ASN A 451 22.45 -5.38 2.38
CA ASN A 451 21.12 -4.91 1.95
C ASN A 451 20.51 -5.77 0.84
N GLY A 452 21.31 -6.59 0.14
CA GLY A 452 20.89 -7.34 -1.04
C GLY A 452 21.02 -6.50 -2.32
N VAL A 453 20.70 -7.12 -3.46
CA VAL A 453 20.63 -6.42 -4.75
C VAL A 453 19.55 -5.31 -4.64
N PRO A 454 19.82 -4.06 -5.05
CA PRO A 454 18.81 -3.00 -4.97
C PRO A 454 17.54 -3.35 -5.76
N ILE A 455 16.36 -3.12 -5.18
CA ILE A 455 15.08 -3.37 -5.85
C ILE A 455 15.01 -4.83 -6.34
N ASN A 456 15.35 -5.75 -5.44
CA ASN A 456 15.32 -7.19 -5.72
C ASN A 456 13.87 -7.73 -5.71
N GLN A 457 13.69 -9.02 -6.02
CA GLN A 457 12.39 -9.69 -6.01
C GLN A 457 11.69 -9.60 -4.63
N GLN A 458 12.42 -9.55 -3.51
CA GLN A 458 11.80 -9.38 -2.18
C GLN A 458 11.26 -7.96 -1.99
N ASP A 459 12.02 -6.94 -2.39
CA ASP A 459 11.60 -5.54 -2.33
C ASP A 459 10.36 -5.33 -3.22
N MET A 460 10.37 -5.91 -4.41
CA MET A 460 9.24 -5.89 -5.34
C MET A 460 8.02 -6.64 -4.80
N LEU A 461 8.22 -7.79 -4.12
CA LEU A 461 7.15 -8.55 -3.45
C LEU A 461 6.48 -7.72 -2.36
N GLY A 462 7.28 -7.11 -1.48
CA GLY A 462 6.77 -6.23 -0.42
C GLY A 462 6.06 -5.00 -0.96
N THR A 463 6.62 -4.40 -2.02
CA THR A 463 5.99 -3.28 -2.72
C THR A 463 4.65 -3.70 -3.32
N LEU A 464 4.58 -4.84 -4.01
CA LEU A 464 3.33 -5.33 -4.58
C LEU A 464 2.27 -5.59 -3.49
N CYS A 465 2.65 -6.19 -2.36
CA CYS A 465 1.77 -6.33 -1.20
C CYS A 465 1.27 -4.97 -0.68
N ALA A 466 2.14 -3.94 -0.66
CA ALA A 466 1.80 -2.60 -0.22
C ALA A 466 0.79 -1.88 -1.14
N PHE A 467 0.75 -2.20 -2.43
CA PHE A 467 -0.23 -1.63 -3.38
C PHE A 467 -1.50 -2.48 -3.55
N SER A 468 -1.45 -3.76 -3.19
CA SER A 468 -2.55 -4.71 -3.40
C SER A 468 -3.23 -5.13 -2.09
N THR A 469 -2.53 -5.88 -1.26
CA THR A 469 -3.06 -6.55 -0.08
C THR A 469 -3.26 -5.55 1.06
N ALA A 470 -2.30 -4.65 1.28
CA ALA A 470 -2.35 -3.68 2.37
C ALA A 470 -3.57 -2.74 2.28
N PRO A 471 -3.94 -2.17 1.11
CA PRO A 471 -5.20 -1.44 0.95
C PRO A 471 -6.40 -2.25 1.43
N LEU A 472 -6.56 -3.49 0.98
CA LEU A 472 -7.69 -4.34 1.38
C LEU A 472 -7.69 -4.64 2.88
N ALA A 473 -6.53 -4.99 3.44
CA ALA A 473 -6.40 -5.30 4.85
C ALA A 473 -6.77 -4.07 5.69
N MET A 474 -6.17 -2.91 5.41
CA MET A 474 -6.30 -1.70 6.21
C MET A 474 -7.64 -0.96 6.05
N LEU A 475 -8.44 -1.27 5.02
CA LEU A 475 -9.81 -0.73 4.89
C LEU A 475 -10.65 -1.01 6.14
N GLN A 476 -10.42 -2.14 6.81
CA GLN A 476 -11.12 -2.50 8.03
C GLN A 476 -10.80 -1.54 9.18
N ARG A 477 -9.56 -1.05 9.30
CA ARG A 477 -9.17 -0.02 10.28
C ARG A 477 -9.87 1.32 10.01
N ILE A 478 -10.20 1.59 8.74
CA ILE A 478 -10.97 2.79 8.35
C ILE A 478 -12.48 2.57 8.55
N GLY A 479 -12.95 1.32 8.64
CA GLY A 479 -14.37 0.97 8.86
C GLY A 479 -15.11 0.53 7.59
N ALA A 480 -14.36 0.14 6.56
CA ALA A 480 -14.86 -0.42 5.31
C ALA A 480 -14.47 -1.90 5.16
N THR A 481 -15.38 -2.73 4.67
CA THR A 481 -15.15 -4.17 4.51
C THR A 481 -15.48 -4.58 3.07
N PRO A 482 -14.46 -4.86 2.23
CA PRO A 482 -14.67 -5.45 0.92
C PRO A 482 -15.24 -6.87 1.00
N THR A 483 -16.08 -7.22 0.03
CA THR A 483 -16.58 -8.59 -0.16
C THR A 483 -15.46 -9.54 -0.58
N ALA A 484 -15.68 -10.85 -0.43
CA ALA A 484 -14.70 -11.86 -0.85
C ALA A 484 -14.37 -11.76 -2.35
N GLN A 485 -15.37 -11.47 -3.19
CA GLN A 485 -15.20 -11.31 -4.62
C GLN A 485 -14.38 -10.05 -4.95
N GLU A 486 -14.67 -8.92 -4.31
CA GLU A 486 -13.88 -7.69 -4.49
C GLU A 486 -12.41 -7.89 -4.09
N ARG A 487 -12.15 -8.61 -3.00
CA ARG A 487 -10.78 -8.97 -2.61
C ARG A 487 -10.10 -9.82 -3.68
N LYS A 488 -10.79 -10.86 -4.19
CA LYS A 488 -10.28 -11.74 -5.25
C LYS A 488 -9.95 -10.97 -6.52
N ASP A 489 -10.85 -10.11 -6.98
CA ASP A 489 -10.66 -9.35 -8.21
C ASP A 489 -9.56 -8.28 -8.07
N PHE A 490 -9.47 -7.60 -6.92
CA PHE A 490 -8.40 -6.62 -6.68
C PHE A 490 -7.02 -7.28 -6.57
N ILE A 491 -6.91 -8.45 -5.93
CA ILE A 491 -5.67 -9.23 -5.91
C ILE A 491 -5.33 -9.74 -7.32
N GLY A 492 -6.30 -10.21 -8.10
CA GLY A 492 -6.09 -10.62 -9.49
C GLY A 492 -5.57 -9.47 -10.36
N LEU A 493 -6.17 -8.28 -10.24
CA LEU A 493 -5.71 -7.06 -10.93
C LEU A 493 -4.24 -6.76 -10.62
N TRP A 494 -3.87 -6.72 -9.34
CA TRP A 494 -2.50 -6.40 -8.97
C TRP A 494 -1.51 -7.53 -9.23
N ARG A 495 -1.94 -8.80 -9.22
CA ARG A 495 -1.11 -9.93 -9.67
C ARG A 495 -0.75 -9.76 -11.15
N HIS A 496 -1.71 -9.35 -11.99
CA HIS A 496 -1.48 -9.01 -13.40
C HIS A 496 -0.47 -7.85 -13.55
N VAL A 497 -0.59 -6.79 -12.74
CA VAL A 497 0.39 -5.69 -12.71
C VAL A 497 1.77 -6.17 -12.25
N GLY A 498 1.83 -7.05 -11.25
CA GLY A 498 3.06 -7.63 -10.72
C GLY A 498 3.93 -8.30 -11.79
N PHE A 499 3.29 -9.00 -12.74
CA PHE A 499 3.99 -9.57 -13.89
C PHE A 499 4.67 -8.50 -14.75
N TYR A 500 3.94 -7.45 -15.15
CA TYR A 500 4.53 -6.36 -15.95
C TYR A 500 5.58 -5.55 -15.19
N MET A 501 5.54 -5.56 -13.86
CA MET A 501 6.55 -4.97 -12.98
C MET A 501 7.79 -5.85 -12.78
N GLY A 502 7.82 -7.07 -13.33
CA GLY A 502 8.99 -7.95 -13.34
C GLY A 502 9.09 -8.94 -12.18
N LEU A 503 7.99 -9.20 -11.45
CA LEU A 503 7.97 -10.31 -10.50
C LEU A 503 7.89 -11.66 -11.20
N GLU A 504 8.60 -12.65 -10.66
CA GLU A 504 8.59 -14.01 -11.21
C GLU A 504 7.19 -14.64 -11.20
N PRO A 505 6.71 -15.22 -12.32
CA PRO A 505 5.39 -15.86 -12.41
C PRO A 505 5.16 -16.94 -11.35
N ALA A 506 6.18 -17.75 -11.06
CA ALA A 506 6.11 -18.81 -10.04
C ALA A 506 5.88 -18.24 -8.63
N LEU A 507 6.48 -17.08 -8.34
CA LEU A 507 6.27 -16.35 -7.09
C LEU A 507 4.88 -15.72 -7.03
N LEU A 508 4.40 -15.13 -8.14
CA LEU A 508 3.05 -14.53 -8.21
C LEU A 508 1.94 -15.57 -7.98
N ARG A 509 2.07 -16.77 -8.57
CA ARG A 509 1.13 -17.89 -8.36
C ARG A 509 1.06 -18.31 -6.89
N ARG A 510 2.21 -18.32 -6.19
CA ARG A 510 2.31 -18.68 -4.78
C ARG A 510 1.79 -17.57 -3.87
N ALA A 511 2.32 -16.36 -4.03
CA ALA A 511 2.10 -15.26 -3.10
C ALA A 511 0.74 -14.58 -3.28
N PHE A 512 0.18 -14.60 -4.49
CA PHE A 512 -1.08 -13.90 -4.82
C PHE A 512 -2.09 -14.82 -5.48
N GLY A 513 -1.99 -16.15 -5.31
CA GLY A 513 -2.91 -17.12 -5.89
C GLY A 513 -4.38 -16.81 -5.56
N ASP A 514 -4.62 -16.40 -4.32
CA ASP A 514 -5.88 -15.93 -3.79
C ASP A 514 -5.67 -14.84 -2.71
N PRO A 515 -6.74 -14.20 -2.19
CA PRO A 515 -6.60 -13.18 -1.15
C PRO A 515 -5.97 -13.66 0.16
N TYR A 516 -6.07 -14.95 0.49
CA TYR A 516 -5.53 -15.50 1.72
C TYR A 516 -4.01 -15.65 1.63
N ALA A 517 -3.51 -16.23 0.53
CA ALA A 517 -2.08 -16.28 0.24
C ALA A 517 -1.46 -14.86 0.20
N ALA A 518 -2.19 -13.89 -0.35
CA ALA A 518 -1.76 -12.49 -0.39
C ALA A 518 -1.63 -11.87 1.02
N ASP A 519 -2.60 -12.13 1.91
CA ASP A 519 -2.56 -11.72 3.32
C ASP A 519 -1.34 -12.33 4.05
N ARG A 520 -1.08 -13.63 3.85
CA ARG A 520 0.10 -14.32 4.41
C ARG A 520 1.40 -13.71 3.91
N THR A 521 1.47 -13.44 2.61
CA THR A 521 2.64 -12.83 1.98
C THR A 521 2.90 -11.43 2.53
N LEU A 522 1.87 -10.60 2.69
CA LEU A 522 2.01 -9.27 3.30
C LEU A 522 2.60 -9.37 4.70
N TRP A 523 2.02 -10.23 5.55
CA TRP A 523 2.48 -10.38 6.94
C TRP A 523 3.93 -10.91 7.02
N CYS A 524 4.27 -11.96 6.28
CA CYS A 524 5.62 -12.52 6.24
C CYS A 524 6.65 -11.51 5.71
N THR A 525 6.26 -10.71 4.71
CA THR A 525 7.13 -9.70 4.13
C THR A 525 7.38 -8.54 5.09
N ILE A 526 6.36 -8.10 5.85
CA ILE A 526 6.53 -7.12 6.94
C ILE A 526 7.48 -7.67 8.00
N LEU A 527 7.26 -8.92 8.44
CA LEU A 527 8.12 -9.58 9.42
C LEU A 527 9.59 -9.56 8.98
N HIS A 528 9.88 -9.92 7.73
CA HIS A 528 11.26 -9.97 7.23
C HIS A 528 11.86 -8.59 6.90
N LEU A 529 11.07 -7.64 6.37
CA LEU A 529 11.56 -6.29 6.04
C LEU A 529 11.87 -5.47 7.29
N PHE A 530 11.15 -5.69 8.38
CA PHE A 530 11.29 -4.93 9.63
C PHE A 530 12.01 -5.71 10.75
N ASN A 531 12.56 -6.89 10.50
CA ASN A 531 13.21 -7.72 11.53
C ASN A 531 14.37 -7.03 12.30
N LYS A 532 15.04 -6.05 11.67
CA LYS A 532 16.13 -5.26 12.27
C LYS A 532 15.64 -3.95 12.92
N VAL A 533 14.33 -3.78 13.11
CA VAL A 533 13.76 -2.60 13.76
C VAL A 533 13.46 -2.91 15.23
N GLU A 534 14.11 -2.17 16.12
CA GLU A 534 13.92 -2.30 17.56
C GLU A 534 12.64 -1.59 18.00
N ILE A 535 11.94 -2.18 18.98
CA ILE A 535 10.74 -1.60 19.60
C ILE A 535 11.21 -0.95 20.90
N LEU A 536 10.78 0.29 21.16
CA LEU A 536 11.01 0.94 22.45
C LEU A 536 10.36 0.09 23.56
N GLY A 537 11.18 -0.62 24.33
CA GLY A 537 10.76 -1.53 25.39
C GLY A 537 11.70 -1.48 26.60
N ASP A 538 11.10 -1.52 27.78
CA ASP A 538 11.62 -1.16 29.11
C ASP A 538 12.52 -2.24 29.77
N GLN A 539 13.49 -2.82 29.04
CA GLN A 539 14.38 -3.87 29.57
C GLN A 539 15.85 -3.67 29.16
N GLN A 540 16.55 -2.90 30.00
CA GLN A 540 17.83 -3.21 30.66
C GLN A 540 19.06 -3.70 29.86
N GLY A 541 20.16 -2.94 29.98
CA GLY A 541 21.53 -3.49 30.04
C GLY A 541 22.51 -3.09 28.93
N ASP A 542 23.28 -2.02 29.16
CA ASP A 542 24.71 -1.94 28.83
C ASP A 542 25.21 -2.15 27.38
N MET A 543 24.47 -1.70 26.35
CA MET A 543 25.06 -1.48 25.02
C MET A 543 25.14 0.00 24.66
N LYS A 544 26.37 0.50 24.57
CA LYS A 544 26.72 1.84 24.06
C LYS A 544 26.43 1.94 22.55
N GLY A 545 25.18 2.21 22.20
CA GLY A 545 24.72 2.61 20.87
C GLY A 545 23.38 3.32 21.03
N ALA A 546 23.16 4.45 20.35
CA ALA A 546 22.06 5.38 20.61
C ALA A 546 20.67 4.71 20.71
N VAL A 547 20.22 4.50 21.95
CA VAL A 547 18.92 3.90 22.31
C VAL A 547 17.83 4.96 22.12
N GLY A 548 17.19 4.99 20.95
CA GLY A 548 16.09 5.91 20.64
C GLY A 548 15.31 5.49 19.39
N PRO A 549 14.05 5.95 19.22
CA PRO A 549 13.22 5.57 18.07
C PRO A 549 13.89 6.00 16.76
N ARG A 550 13.72 5.20 15.68
CA ARG A 550 14.45 5.41 14.43
C ARG A 550 13.88 6.61 13.67
N MET A 551 14.51 7.76 13.86
CA MET A 551 14.13 9.02 13.18
C MET A 551 14.74 9.18 11.78
N GLN A 552 15.40 8.15 11.20
CA GLN A 552 16.18 8.27 9.96
C GLN A 552 15.55 7.56 8.74
N GLY A 553 14.23 7.69 8.56
CA GLY A 553 13.48 7.10 7.43
C GLY A 553 12.56 8.09 6.71
N PRO A 554 11.98 7.72 5.55
CA PRO A 554 11.13 8.61 4.74
C PRO A 554 9.81 9.01 5.40
N THR A 555 9.36 8.31 6.45
CA THR A 555 8.03 8.48 7.04
C THR A 555 7.73 9.94 7.38
N ILE A 556 8.52 10.57 8.25
CA ILE A 556 8.26 11.94 8.68
C ILE A 556 8.40 12.95 7.53
N PRO A 557 9.47 12.94 6.72
CA PRO A 557 9.57 13.81 5.55
C PRO A 557 8.38 13.69 4.58
N VAL A 558 7.90 12.48 4.30
CA VAL A 558 6.72 12.24 3.46
C VAL A 558 5.48 12.88 4.06
N LEU A 559 5.22 12.68 5.37
CA LEU A 559 4.05 13.28 6.02
C LEU A 559 4.13 14.82 6.07
N ILE A 560 5.32 15.39 6.28
CA ILE A 560 5.55 16.84 6.20
C ILE A 560 5.27 17.34 4.77
N ALA A 561 5.76 16.61 3.76
CA ALA A 561 5.56 16.98 2.37
C ALA A 561 4.09 16.97 1.96
N CYS A 562 3.23 16.15 2.55
CA CYS A 562 1.78 16.14 2.25
C CYS A 562 0.98 17.18 3.03
N ALA A 563 1.46 17.62 4.18
CA ALA A 563 0.70 18.43 5.10
C ALA A 563 0.30 19.79 4.51
N ASN A 564 -0.91 20.25 4.86
CA ASN A 564 -1.48 21.54 4.49
C ASN A 564 -1.58 21.81 2.98
N ARG A 565 -1.56 20.77 2.14
CA ARG A 565 -1.75 20.89 0.69
C ARG A 565 -3.22 20.82 0.27
N PRO A 566 -3.60 21.47 -0.85
CA PRO A 566 -4.93 21.32 -1.41
C PRO A 566 -5.22 19.86 -1.81
N PRO A 567 -6.51 19.46 -1.89
CA PRO A 567 -7.69 20.30 -1.70
C PRO A 567 -8.18 20.40 -0.25
N PHE A 568 -7.70 19.53 0.66
CA PHE A 568 -8.24 19.42 2.02
C PHE A 568 -7.44 20.17 3.08
N HIS A 569 -6.20 20.57 2.79
CA HIS A 569 -5.29 21.21 3.74
C HIS A 569 -5.15 20.46 5.07
N THR A 570 -5.08 19.12 4.99
CA THR A 570 -4.95 18.23 6.15
C THR A 570 -3.66 18.57 6.93
N PRO A 571 -3.75 18.88 8.24
CA PRO A 571 -2.57 19.26 9.01
C PRO A 571 -1.66 18.06 9.29
N LEU A 572 -0.36 18.32 9.50
CA LEU A 572 0.63 17.28 9.81
C LEU A 572 0.21 16.38 10.98
N SER A 573 -0.37 16.96 12.03
CA SER A 573 -0.88 16.19 13.17
C SER A 573 -1.93 15.16 12.77
N ALA A 574 -2.80 15.44 11.80
CA ALA A 574 -3.77 14.47 11.30
C ALA A 574 -3.09 13.35 10.49
N HIS A 575 -2.13 13.69 9.62
CA HIS A 575 -1.32 12.70 8.90
C HIS A 575 -0.58 11.73 9.84
N VAL A 576 -0.02 12.26 10.94
CA VAL A 576 0.64 11.45 11.98
C VAL A 576 -0.35 10.47 12.62
N VAL A 577 -1.54 10.93 13.05
CA VAL A 577 -2.54 10.06 13.68
C VAL A 577 -3.03 8.98 12.72
N ILE A 578 -3.32 9.35 11.47
CA ILE A 578 -3.76 8.39 10.45
C ILE A 578 -2.68 7.31 10.25
N SER A 579 -1.41 7.71 10.06
CA SER A 579 -0.31 6.75 9.92
C SER A 579 -0.18 5.84 11.12
N ARG A 580 -0.24 6.41 12.34
CA ARG A 580 -0.14 5.65 13.58
C ARG A 580 -1.28 4.65 13.77
N ARG A 581 -2.51 5.01 13.40
CA ARG A 581 -3.67 4.10 13.41
C ARG A 581 -3.51 2.95 12.42
N LEU A 582 -2.97 3.21 11.22
CA LEU A 582 -2.82 2.18 10.20
C LEU A 582 -1.63 1.25 10.48
N LEU A 583 -0.52 1.77 11.00
CA LEU A 583 0.68 0.99 11.27
C LEU A 583 0.58 0.13 12.54
N GLY A 584 -0.24 0.54 13.50
CA GLY A 584 -0.22 -0.05 14.85
C GLY A 584 0.78 0.67 15.76
N LYS A 585 0.65 0.43 17.06
CA LYS A 585 1.42 1.13 18.10
C LYS A 585 2.91 0.81 17.98
N SER A 586 3.26 -0.47 17.93
CA SER A 586 4.66 -0.94 17.98
C SER A 586 5.48 -0.42 16.80
N LEU A 587 4.93 -0.53 15.58
CA LEU A 587 5.61 -0.02 14.39
C LEU A 587 5.64 1.52 14.38
N ALA A 588 4.56 2.18 14.78
CA ALA A 588 4.54 3.64 14.84
C ALA A 588 5.52 4.21 15.90
N ASP A 589 5.66 3.56 17.05
CA ASP A 589 6.65 3.91 18.08
C ASP A 589 8.08 3.73 17.56
N ALA A 590 8.34 2.61 16.90
CA ALA A 590 9.64 2.36 16.29
C ALA A 590 10.01 3.41 15.21
N LEU A 591 9.01 3.97 14.53
CA LEU A 591 9.14 5.05 13.54
C LEU A 591 9.04 6.46 14.14
N ALA A 592 9.08 6.60 15.46
CA ALA A 592 9.04 7.88 16.18
C ALA A 592 7.77 8.71 15.90
N LEU A 593 6.64 8.10 15.54
CA LEU A 593 5.40 8.82 15.31
C LEU A 593 4.80 9.30 16.65
N PRO A 594 4.57 10.61 16.85
CA PRO A 594 4.02 11.16 18.09
C PRO A 594 2.70 10.52 18.51
N ALA A 595 2.50 10.38 19.82
CA ALA A 595 1.19 10.03 20.36
C ALA A 595 0.18 11.17 20.08
N PRO A 596 -1.06 10.84 19.68
CA PRO A 596 -2.07 11.84 19.35
C PRO A 596 -2.77 12.38 20.60
N SER A 597 -3.22 13.63 20.53
CA SER A 597 -4.19 14.18 21.49
C SER A 597 -5.56 13.53 21.32
N ALA A 598 -6.36 13.40 22.38
CA ALA A 598 -7.70 12.81 22.30
C ALA A 598 -8.62 13.52 21.29
N LYS A 599 -8.58 14.85 21.22
CA LYS A 599 -9.32 15.63 20.21
C LYS A 599 -8.97 15.21 18.78
N ARG A 600 -7.70 14.92 18.51
CA ARG A 600 -7.24 14.52 17.18
C ARG A 600 -7.71 13.11 16.82
N GLU A 601 -7.74 12.20 17.79
CA GLU A 601 -8.36 10.88 17.60
C GLU A 601 -9.82 11.02 17.17
N VAL A 602 -10.64 11.77 17.91
CA VAL A 602 -12.06 11.98 17.54
C VAL A 602 -12.21 12.57 16.13
N LEU A 603 -11.40 13.54 15.76
CA LEU A 603 -11.44 14.13 14.41
C LEU A 603 -11.06 13.12 13.32
N THR A 604 -10.10 12.23 13.59
CA THR A 604 -9.73 11.16 12.67
C THR A 604 -10.86 10.11 12.53
N ASP A 605 -11.57 9.78 13.62
CA ASP A 605 -12.76 8.93 13.54
C ASP A 605 -13.87 9.55 12.70
N ILE A 606 -14.13 10.85 12.88
CA ILE A 606 -15.09 11.59 12.06
C ILE A 606 -14.67 11.56 10.59
N ALA A 607 -13.38 11.74 10.28
CA ALA A 607 -12.87 11.68 8.93
C ALA A 607 -13.05 10.29 8.30
N PHE A 608 -12.69 9.22 9.01
CA PHE A 608 -12.89 7.85 8.55
C PHE A 608 -14.37 7.52 8.34
N LEU A 609 -15.24 7.92 9.27
CA LEU A 609 -16.68 7.79 9.12
C LEU A 609 -17.17 8.53 7.86
N GLY A 610 -16.70 9.76 7.64
CA GLY A 610 -16.99 10.55 6.44
C GLY A 610 -16.61 9.83 5.15
N MET A 611 -15.47 9.13 5.12
CA MET A 611 -15.07 8.31 3.98
C MET A 611 -15.93 7.06 3.79
N CYS A 612 -16.44 6.46 4.88
CA CYS A 612 -17.29 5.28 4.83
C CYS A 612 -18.75 5.57 4.45
N ILE A 613 -19.25 6.79 4.69
CA ILE A 613 -20.65 7.15 4.38
C ILE A 613 -21.01 6.93 2.90
N PRO A 614 -20.26 7.47 1.91
CA PRO A 614 -20.55 7.24 0.49
C PRO A 614 -20.49 5.77 0.07
N ILE A 615 -19.63 4.98 0.71
CA ILE A 615 -19.48 3.55 0.43
C ILE A 615 -20.72 2.79 0.91
N ARG A 616 -21.12 2.99 2.17
CA ARG A 616 -22.29 2.33 2.75
C ARG A 616 -23.57 2.78 2.05
N PHE A 617 -23.69 4.07 1.76
CA PHE A 617 -24.81 4.59 1.00
C PHE A 617 -24.92 3.92 -0.36
N GLY A 618 -23.85 3.85 -1.14
CA GLY A 618 -23.85 3.18 -2.45
C GLY A 618 -24.22 1.69 -2.39
N SER A 619 -23.91 1.01 -1.28
CA SER A 619 -24.24 -0.41 -1.10
C SER A 619 -25.69 -0.68 -0.65
N ILE A 620 -26.31 0.24 0.08
CA ILE A 620 -27.65 0.05 0.69
C ILE A 620 -28.73 0.81 -0.08
N TYR A 621 -28.37 1.91 -0.75
CA TYR A 621 -29.33 2.77 -1.42
C TYR A 621 -29.98 2.03 -2.61
N PRO A 622 -31.32 1.91 -2.65
CA PRO A 622 -32.01 1.07 -3.65
C PRO A 622 -31.75 1.45 -5.11
N ARG A 623 -31.39 2.71 -5.37
CA ARG A 623 -31.04 3.16 -6.72
C ARG A 623 -29.60 2.75 -7.04
N LEU A 624 -29.42 1.54 -7.57
CA LEU A 624 -28.13 1.01 -8.05
C LEU A 624 -27.43 1.95 -9.08
N ARG A 625 -28.20 2.80 -9.76
CA ARG A 625 -27.67 3.84 -10.66
C ARG A 625 -26.79 4.86 -9.94
N TRP A 626 -27.02 5.12 -8.65
CA TRP A 626 -26.24 6.09 -7.87
C TRP A 626 -24.78 5.63 -7.73
N GLU A 627 -24.56 4.38 -7.33
CA GLU A 627 -23.20 3.83 -7.18
C GLU A 627 -22.49 3.77 -8.53
N ARG A 628 -23.18 3.30 -9.58
CA ARG A 628 -22.63 3.30 -10.95
C ARG A 628 -22.20 4.71 -11.37
N ARG A 629 -23.06 5.71 -11.15
CA ARG A 629 -22.77 7.10 -11.49
C ARG A 629 -21.62 7.68 -10.66
N LYS A 630 -21.50 7.30 -9.38
CA LYS A 630 -20.36 7.66 -8.53
C LYS A 630 -19.06 7.15 -9.15
N LEU A 631 -19.01 5.87 -9.54
CA LEU A 631 -17.82 5.28 -10.16
C LEU A 631 -17.47 5.98 -11.48
N GLU A 632 -18.45 6.17 -12.37
CA GLU A 632 -18.29 6.90 -13.64
C GLU A 632 -17.70 8.31 -13.47
N LEU A 633 -18.20 9.08 -12.49
CA LEU A 633 -17.72 10.43 -12.24
C LEU A 633 -16.36 10.45 -11.52
N SER A 634 -16.10 9.50 -10.63
CA SER A 634 -14.89 9.47 -9.82
C SER A 634 -13.62 9.25 -10.64
N ARG A 635 -13.69 8.47 -11.73
CA ARG A 635 -12.58 8.16 -12.65
C ARG A 635 -11.94 9.43 -13.24
N PRO A 636 -12.64 10.23 -14.08
CA PRO A 636 -12.06 11.43 -14.66
C PRO A 636 -11.78 12.52 -13.62
N LEU A 637 -12.58 12.64 -12.56
CA LEU A 637 -12.37 13.66 -11.52
C LEU A 637 -11.09 13.43 -10.72
N LEU A 638 -10.82 12.18 -10.32
CA LEU A 638 -9.61 11.86 -9.56
C LEU A 638 -8.36 12.06 -10.44
N ARG A 639 -8.42 11.66 -11.70
CA ARG A 639 -7.35 11.92 -12.66
C ARG A 639 -7.09 13.40 -12.86
N ARG A 640 -8.15 14.19 -13.05
CA ARG A 640 -8.04 15.65 -13.18
C ARG A 640 -7.42 16.28 -11.93
N LEU A 641 -7.80 15.81 -10.73
CA LEU A 641 -7.24 16.30 -9.47
C LEU A 641 -5.72 16.08 -9.41
N ILE A 642 -5.23 14.90 -9.81
CA ILE A 642 -3.79 14.61 -9.83
C ILE A 642 -3.06 15.45 -10.88
N VAL A 643 -3.59 15.53 -12.10
CA VAL A 643 -3.01 16.36 -13.17
C VAL A 643 -2.94 17.83 -12.77
N PHE A 644 -4.01 18.36 -12.16
CA PHE A 644 -4.04 19.73 -11.63
C PHE A 644 -2.99 19.93 -10.51
N SER A 645 -2.90 18.98 -9.57
CA SER A 645 -1.92 19.01 -8.47
C SER A 645 -0.48 18.93 -8.97
N PHE A 646 -0.27 18.37 -10.16
CA PHE A 646 1.01 18.27 -10.85
C PHE A 646 1.28 19.46 -11.81
N GLY A 647 0.45 20.50 -11.78
CA GLY A 647 0.63 21.71 -12.60
C GLY A 647 0.16 21.55 -14.04
N ASN A 648 -0.93 20.81 -14.29
CA ASN A 648 -1.47 20.44 -15.60
C ASN A 648 -0.50 19.61 -16.44
N LYS A 649 0.24 18.73 -15.77
CA LYS A 649 1.25 17.88 -16.40
C LYS A 649 1.04 16.42 -16.05
N ARG A 650 1.69 15.55 -16.82
CA ARG A 650 1.75 14.10 -16.61
C ARG A 650 3.17 13.59 -16.78
N THR A 651 3.60 12.67 -15.93
CA THR A 651 4.89 12.01 -16.07
C THR A 651 4.86 10.89 -17.11
N LYS A 652 5.98 10.70 -17.81
CA LYS A 652 6.24 9.55 -18.68
C LYS A 652 7.03 8.44 -17.98
N PHE A 653 7.45 8.64 -16.73
CA PHE A 653 8.33 7.72 -16.00
C PHE A 653 9.68 7.46 -16.69
N GLU A 654 10.19 8.46 -17.42
CA GLU A 654 11.51 8.43 -18.06
C GLU A 654 12.61 8.82 -17.05
N MET A 655 13.84 8.34 -17.31
CA MET A 655 15.03 8.83 -16.62
C MET A 655 15.51 10.15 -17.24
N PRO A 656 16.09 11.07 -16.46
CA PRO A 656 16.71 12.28 -17.01
C PRO A 656 17.83 11.98 -18.02
N SER A 657 17.95 12.84 -19.05
CA SER A 657 18.97 12.71 -20.10
C SER A 657 20.38 12.95 -19.56
N HIS A 658 21.37 12.24 -20.13
CA HIS A 658 22.79 12.28 -19.71
C HIS A 658 23.51 13.63 -19.95
N ALA A 659 22.81 14.70 -20.33
CA ALA A 659 23.42 15.98 -20.68
C ALA A 659 23.58 16.90 -19.44
N SER A 660 24.61 16.65 -18.63
CA SER A 660 25.64 17.67 -18.30
C SER A 660 26.64 17.20 -17.23
N LYS A 661 27.91 17.14 -17.67
CA LYS A 661 29.17 17.27 -16.93
C LYS A 661 29.71 16.07 -16.13
N SER A 662 30.85 15.62 -16.67
CA SER A 662 31.97 14.88 -16.11
C SER A 662 32.59 15.50 -14.84
N SER A 663 31.82 15.67 -13.79
CA SER A 663 32.37 15.85 -12.44
C SER A 663 31.78 14.77 -11.54
N ALA A 664 32.62 14.15 -10.74
CA ALA A 664 32.29 13.07 -9.80
C ALA A 664 31.28 13.44 -8.69
N GLU A 665 30.48 14.50 -8.85
CA GLU A 665 29.51 15.00 -7.89
C GLU A 665 28.35 15.68 -8.64
N THR A 666 27.27 14.95 -8.91
CA THR A 666 26.07 15.52 -9.53
C THR A 666 25.29 16.29 -8.46
N THR A 667 25.29 17.60 -8.56
CA THR A 667 24.45 18.48 -7.73
C THR A 667 23.07 18.49 -8.37
N SER A 668 22.03 18.06 -7.64
CA SER A 668 20.64 18.22 -8.12
C SER A 668 20.36 19.68 -8.45
N LEU A 669 19.37 19.97 -9.30
CA LEU A 669 18.97 21.31 -9.77
C LEU A 669 18.80 22.40 -8.66
N GLN A 670 18.84 22.03 -7.38
CA GLN A 670 18.65 22.91 -6.22
C GLN A 670 19.66 22.68 -5.07
N GLY A 671 20.83 22.08 -5.32
CA GLY A 671 21.96 22.10 -4.37
C GLY A 671 22.16 20.87 -3.47
N GLU A 672 21.35 19.83 -3.59
CA GLU A 672 21.50 18.58 -2.82
C GLU A 672 22.35 17.57 -3.62
N LYS A 673 23.45 17.06 -3.04
CA LYS A 673 24.29 16.02 -3.66
C LYS A 673 23.53 14.69 -3.65
N VAL A 674 23.30 14.09 -4.82
CA VAL A 674 22.58 12.80 -4.97
C VAL A 674 23.44 11.83 -5.77
N ASN A 675 23.43 10.55 -5.40
CA ASN A 675 24.22 9.52 -6.10
C ASN A 675 23.57 9.11 -7.43
N VAL A 676 22.23 9.05 -7.51
CA VAL A 676 21.46 8.68 -8.71
C VAL A 676 20.29 9.64 -8.95
N GLU A 677 20.33 10.43 -10.02
CA GLU A 677 19.20 11.31 -10.39
C GLU A 677 18.08 10.53 -11.09
N THR A 678 16.85 10.69 -10.62
CA THR A 678 15.64 10.01 -11.14
C THR A 678 14.55 11.00 -11.56
N GLN A 679 14.83 12.32 -11.56
CA GLN A 679 13.83 13.34 -11.91
C GLN A 679 13.91 13.66 -13.39
N SER A 680 12.93 13.23 -14.18
CA SER A 680 12.81 13.75 -15.53
C SER A 680 12.09 15.09 -15.52
N SER A 681 12.56 16.04 -16.34
CA SER A 681 11.85 17.26 -16.70
C SER A 681 10.90 17.07 -17.89
N SER A 682 10.91 15.89 -18.54
CA SER A 682 10.07 15.53 -19.70
C SER A 682 8.62 15.22 -19.34
N HIS A 683 7.95 16.14 -18.64
CA HIS A 683 6.53 16.04 -18.38
C HIS A 683 5.70 16.48 -19.59
N LEU A 684 4.62 15.76 -19.87
CA LEU A 684 3.66 16.11 -20.91
C LEU A 684 2.66 17.10 -20.37
N ASP A 685 2.44 18.21 -21.08
CA ASP A 685 1.33 19.11 -20.79
C ASP A 685 0.01 18.42 -21.12
N VAL A 686 -0.94 18.54 -20.19
CA VAL A 686 -2.30 18.02 -20.35
C VAL A 686 -3.23 19.20 -20.55
N PRO A 687 -3.83 19.36 -21.75
CA PRO A 687 -4.76 20.44 -22.03
C PRO A 687 -5.92 20.48 -21.02
N GLU A 688 -6.29 21.69 -20.60
CA GLU A 688 -7.40 21.88 -19.68
C GLU A 688 -8.70 22.16 -20.43
N ASP A 689 -9.65 21.22 -20.35
CA ASP A 689 -11.05 21.48 -20.71
C ASP A 689 -11.83 21.98 -19.48
N LYS A 690 -11.86 23.30 -19.30
CA LYS A 690 -12.51 23.93 -18.13
C LYS A 690 -14.01 23.66 -18.07
N GLU A 691 -14.69 23.64 -19.22
CA GLU A 691 -16.14 23.45 -19.27
C GLU A 691 -16.52 22.03 -18.89
N HIS A 692 -15.84 21.04 -19.47
CA HIS A 692 -16.06 19.63 -19.14
C HIS A 692 -15.73 19.35 -17.67
N ASN A 693 -14.62 19.86 -17.16
CA ASN A 693 -14.24 19.71 -15.75
C ASN A 693 -15.30 20.31 -14.81
N MET A 694 -15.80 21.52 -15.12
CA MET A 694 -16.84 22.17 -14.33
C MET A 694 -18.16 21.39 -14.39
N TYR A 695 -18.51 20.83 -15.54
CA TYR A 695 -19.64 19.93 -15.70
C TYR A 695 -19.52 18.71 -14.78
N LEU A 696 -18.39 17.98 -14.81
CA LEU A 696 -18.15 16.82 -13.95
C LEU A 696 -18.26 17.17 -12.46
N VAL A 697 -17.69 18.31 -12.05
CA VAL A 697 -17.76 18.79 -10.66
C VAL A 697 -19.21 19.10 -10.25
N ARG A 698 -20.01 19.71 -11.12
CA ARG A 698 -21.44 19.97 -10.85
C ARG A 698 -22.22 18.66 -10.70
N GLN A 699 -21.97 17.68 -11.57
CA GLN A 699 -22.59 16.36 -11.51
C GLN A 699 -22.24 15.63 -10.21
N TRP A 700 -20.97 15.65 -9.80
CA TRP A 700 -20.52 15.06 -8.54
C TRP A 700 -21.16 15.74 -7.33
N LYS A 701 -21.24 17.08 -7.31
CA LYS A 701 -21.90 17.84 -6.24
C LYS A 701 -23.38 17.47 -6.14
N TRP A 702 -24.08 17.30 -7.26
CA TRP A 702 -25.48 16.90 -7.26
C TRP A 702 -25.66 15.48 -6.69
N LEU A 703 -24.81 14.54 -7.13
CA LEU A 703 -24.80 13.16 -6.64
C LEU A 703 -24.58 13.07 -5.11
N MET A 704 -23.64 13.86 -4.59
CA MET A 704 -23.36 13.93 -3.15
C MET A 704 -24.48 14.62 -2.36
N ARG A 705 -25.13 15.64 -2.95
CA ARG A 705 -26.31 16.29 -2.34
C ARG A 705 -27.50 15.35 -2.24
N GLU A 706 -27.74 14.50 -3.24
CA GLU A 706 -28.78 13.44 -3.16
C GLU A 706 -28.52 12.56 -1.93
N MET A 707 -27.30 12.05 -1.77
CA MET A 707 -26.92 11.23 -0.61
C MET A 707 -27.15 11.97 0.71
N VAL A 708 -26.65 13.20 0.84
CA VAL A 708 -26.79 13.99 2.07
C VAL A 708 -28.27 14.24 2.40
N ALA A 709 -29.10 14.58 1.40
CA ALA A 709 -30.53 14.80 1.60
C ALA A 709 -31.23 13.51 2.07
N VAL A 710 -30.95 12.37 1.46
CA VAL A 710 -31.55 11.08 1.85
C VAL A 710 -31.11 10.67 3.25
N VAL A 711 -29.84 10.82 3.59
CA VAL A 711 -29.32 10.51 4.94
C VAL A 711 -29.91 11.45 6.00
N ALA A 712 -30.07 12.75 5.69
CA ALA A 712 -30.69 13.69 6.60
C ALA A 712 -32.18 13.35 6.84
N LEU A 713 -32.94 13.09 5.77
CA LEU A 713 -34.36 12.73 5.85
C LEU A 713 -34.59 11.42 6.61
N SER A 714 -33.72 10.42 6.42
CA SER A 714 -33.82 9.16 7.17
C SER A 714 -33.49 9.36 8.64
N ALA A 715 -32.45 10.14 8.98
CA ALA A 715 -32.10 10.46 10.35
C ALA A 715 -33.22 11.23 11.08
N THR A 716 -33.85 12.22 10.43
CA THR A 716 -34.98 12.95 11.01
C THR A 716 -36.20 12.06 11.21
N SER A 717 -36.46 11.13 10.29
CA SER A 717 -37.57 10.17 10.41
C SER A 717 -37.37 9.21 11.59
N VAL A 718 -36.16 8.67 11.77
CA VAL A 718 -35.81 7.83 12.92
C VAL A 718 -35.94 8.61 14.22
N ALA A 719 -35.43 9.85 14.27
CA ALA A 719 -35.57 10.70 15.44
C ALA A 719 -37.04 10.97 15.79
N ALA A 720 -37.89 11.25 14.80
CA ALA A 720 -39.33 11.46 14.99
C ALA A 720 -40.03 10.19 15.50
N ILE A 721 -39.64 9.00 15.03
CA ILE A 721 -40.16 7.71 15.52
C ILE A 721 -39.72 7.48 16.97
N VAL A 722 -38.44 7.71 17.30
CA VAL A 722 -37.92 7.54 18.67
C VAL A 722 -38.60 8.51 19.63
N VAL A 723 -38.77 9.78 19.25
CA VAL A 723 -39.49 10.77 20.06
C VAL A 723 -40.94 10.37 20.22
N SER A 724 -41.61 9.95 19.14
CA SER A 724 -43.00 9.44 19.23
C SER A 724 -43.09 8.23 20.17
N ALA A 725 -42.19 7.26 20.06
CA ALA A 725 -42.16 6.11 20.95
C ALA A 725 -41.90 6.53 22.41
N TYR A 726 -40.98 7.46 22.65
CA TYR A 726 -40.67 7.94 24.00
C TYR A 726 -41.78 8.79 24.61
N VAL A 727 -42.55 9.51 23.80
CA VAL A 727 -43.69 10.33 24.23
C VAL A 727 -44.97 9.51 24.42
N TYR A 728 -45.18 8.45 23.64
CA TYR A 728 -46.39 7.63 23.70
C TYR A 728 -46.28 6.38 24.58
N VAL A 729 -45.08 5.85 24.86
CA VAL A 729 -44.88 4.69 25.75
C VAL A 729 -45.11 4.98 27.25
N PRO A 730 -44.97 6.21 27.80
CA PRO A 730 -45.29 6.48 29.21
C PRO A 730 -46.79 6.72 29.50
N LEU A 731 -47.67 6.69 28.49
CA LEU A 731 -49.09 7.00 28.61
C LEU A 731 -50.01 5.77 28.70
N HIS A 732 -49.45 4.56 28.86
CA HIS A 732 -50.20 3.33 29.11
C HIS A 732 -49.69 2.55 30.32
#